data_AF-A0A8C8C6L7-F1
#
_entry.id   AF-A0A8C8C6L7-F1
#
_cell.length_a   1.000
_cell.length_b   1.000
_cell.length_c   1.000
_cell.angle_alpha   90.00
_cell.angle_beta   90.00
_cell.angle_gamma   90.00
#
_symmetry.space_group_name_H-M   'P 1'
#
loop_
_entity.id
_entity.type
_entity.pdbx_description
1 polymer ?
#
loop_
_entity_poly.entity_id
_entity_poly.type
_entity_poly.pdbx_seq_one_letter_code
_entity_poly.pdbx_strand_id
1 'polypeptide(L)'
;MASEGMILTNHDHQIRVGILTVSDSCFRNLAEDRSGVNLKDLPMVCLYALCPQETLVDWCDEKELNLILTTGGTGFAPRDVTPEATKEVIEREAPGMALAMLMGSLQVTPLGMLSRPVCGIRGKTLIINLPGSKKGSQECFQFILPALPHAIDLLRDAVVKVKDIHEALEDLPSPPPPLSPPLTLNSIACTQTEDKVTLFVYACVYMRVCVPIMCVFMFHPVLPIHHQKGKPQHHNHAVVMAKGSHYLPGLVSNLLPAPPHYTCSCRSGIPDSIISRGVQVLPRDTTSLSTTPSESPRAQATSRLSTASCPTPKARLPSCSSTYSVSEAARREFRAHLDEVITLRSRYSTLDQVNGYTHTTPRVQSRCGSKENILRASHSAVDITKVARRHRMSPFPLTSMDKAFITVLEMTPVLGTEIINYRGLGGADSVKPVWPLSGADCKKPPYFISATATRGASKQERRAGGLAGVLDGMGRVLAQDVYAKDNLPPFPASVKDGYAVRAADGPGDRFIIGESQAGQQPTHTVMPGQVMRVTTGAPVPCGADAVVQVEDTELLRESDDGTEELEVRILVQARPGQDIRPIGHDIKRGECVLSKGTHMGPSEIGLLATVGVTEVEVQKFPVVAVMSTGNELLNPEDDLHPGKIRDSNRSTLLATIQEHGYPTINLGIVGDNPDDLLNALNEGISRADVIITSGGVSMGEKDYLKQVLDIDLHAQIHFGRVFMKPGLPTTFATVDIDGARKLIFALPGNPVSAVVTCNLFVIPALRKMQGILDPRPTIIKARLSCDVKLDPRPEYHRCILTWHHQEPLPWAQSTGNQMSSRLMSMRSANGLLMLPPKTEQYVELHKGEVVDVMVIGRL
;
A
#
# COMPACT_ATOMS: atom_id res chain seq x y z
N MET A 1 41.70 -30.42 -28.00
CA MET A 1 41.86 -31.62 -27.17
C MET A 1 40.47 -32.12 -26.85
N ALA A 2 39.99 -33.04 -27.67
CA ALA A 2 38.81 -33.85 -27.39
C ALA A 2 39.23 -35.02 -26.48
N SER A 3 38.25 -35.65 -25.83
CA SER A 3 38.33 -36.83 -24.95
C SER A 3 38.52 -36.56 -23.45
N GLU A 4 37.44 -36.14 -22.79
CA GLU A 4 37.07 -36.66 -21.46
C GLU A 4 35.57 -36.43 -21.29
N GLY A 5 34.77 -37.42 -21.70
CA GLY A 5 33.34 -37.41 -21.46
C GLY A 5 33.09 -37.62 -19.98
N MET A 6 32.47 -36.66 -19.30
CA MET A 6 31.92 -36.85 -17.96
C MET A 6 30.80 -37.88 -18.06
N ILE A 7 31.11 -39.11 -17.71
CA ILE A 7 30.14 -40.20 -17.62
C ILE A 7 29.31 -39.95 -16.36
N LEU A 8 27.98 -39.88 -16.49
CA LEU A 8 27.02 -39.90 -15.38
C LEU A 8 26.97 -41.29 -14.69
N THR A 9 28.08 -42.02 -14.58
CA THR A 9 28.15 -43.29 -13.85
C THR A 9 28.84 -43.07 -12.53
N ASN A 10 28.09 -43.20 -11.43
CA ASN A 10 28.67 -43.34 -10.11
C ASN A 10 28.40 -44.77 -9.60
N HIS A 11 29.45 -45.40 -9.09
CA HIS A 11 29.72 -46.84 -9.03
C HIS A 11 28.77 -47.76 -8.23
N ASP A 12 27.56 -47.33 -7.84
CA ASP A 12 26.68 -48.17 -7.01
C ASP A 12 25.24 -48.35 -7.48
N HIS A 13 24.68 -47.54 -8.39
CA HIS A 13 23.35 -47.79 -8.98
C HIS A 13 23.26 -47.16 -10.37
N GLN A 14 22.99 -47.97 -11.40
CA GLN A 14 22.91 -47.53 -12.79
C GLN A 14 21.70 -46.60 -13.00
N ILE A 15 21.92 -45.31 -13.30
CA ILE A 15 20.83 -44.37 -13.64
C ILE A 15 20.21 -44.84 -14.96
N ARG A 16 18.90 -45.08 -14.96
CA ARG A 16 18.15 -45.54 -16.14
C ARG A 16 17.51 -44.36 -16.84
N VAL A 17 17.97 -44.08 -18.06
CA VAL A 17 17.49 -42.96 -18.89
C VAL A 17 16.65 -43.47 -20.06
N GLY A 18 15.47 -42.89 -20.27
CA GLY A 18 14.63 -43.12 -21.45
C GLY A 18 14.66 -41.92 -22.39
N ILE A 19 14.68 -42.17 -23.70
CA ILE A 19 14.48 -41.12 -24.71
C ILE A 19 13.20 -41.40 -25.47
N LEU A 20 12.27 -40.45 -25.43
CA LEU A 20 10.98 -40.58 -26.10
C LEU A 20 10.82 -39.49 -27.15
N THR A 21 10.71 -39.87 -28.41
CA THR A 21 10.42 -38.89 -29.46
C THR A 21 8.92 -38.76 -29.68
N VAL A 22 8.40 -37.56 -29.39
CA VAL A 22 7.00 -37.17 -29.50
C VAL A 22 6.76 -36.52 -30.86
N SER A 23 6.47 -37.35 -31.87
CA SER A 23 6.22 -36.90 -33.25
C SER A 23 5.31 -37.86 -34.02
N ASP A 24 4.16 -37.35 -34.48
CA ASP A 24 3.21 -38.11 -35.30
C ASP A 24 3.80 -38.54 -36.66
N SER A 25 4.67 -37.72 -37.26
CA SER A 25 5.32 -38.02 -38.52
C SER A 25 6.40 -39.08 -38.39
N CYS A 26 7.15 -39.08 -37.29
CA CYS A 26 8.15 -40.12 -37.04
C CYS A 26 7.50 -41.45 -36.68
N PHE A 27 6.41 -41.42 -35.90
CA PHE A 27 5.64 -42.63 -35.57
C PHE A 27 5.03 -43.31 -36.80
N ARG A 28 4.53 -42.52 -37.77
CA ARG A 28 3.95 -43.04 -39.01
C ARG A 28 5.00 -43.40 -40.09
N ASN A 29 6.30 -43.39 -39.75
CA ASN A 29 7.42 -43.58 -40.68
C ASN A 29 7.43 -42.60 -41.88
N LEU A 30 6.86 -41.41 -41.71
CA LEU A 30 6.80 -40.35 -42.74
C LEU A 30 7.99 -39.38 -42.65
N ALA A 31 8.74 -39.42 -41.54
CA ALA A 31 9.95 -38.64 -41.33
C ALA A 31 10.93 -39.45 -40.46
N GLU A 32 12.23 -39.31 -40.71
CA GLU A 32 13.27 -39.92 -39.86
C GLU A 32 13.42 -39.13 -38.55
N ASP A 33 13.52 -39.82 -37.41
CA ASP A 33 13.88 -39.17 -36.15
C ASP A 33 15.34 -38.73 -36.20
N ARG A 34 15.54 -37.41 -36.30
CA ARG A 34 16.86 -36.80 -36.36
C ARG A 34 17.37 -36.35 -35.01
N SER A 35 16.54 -36.32 -33.96
CA SER A 35 16.87 -35.64 -32.70
C SER A 35 16.99 -36.63 -31.55
N GLY A 36 16.08 -37.60 -31.43
CA GLY A 36 16.19 -38.67 -30.44
C GLY A 36 17.38 -39.60 -30.68
N VAL A 37 17.74 -39.84 -31.96
CA VAL A 37 18.90 -40.67 -32.33
C VAL A 37 20.24 -40.10 -31.83
N ASN A 38 20.43 -38.78 -31.76
CA ASN A 38 21.72 -38.23 -31.26
C ASN A 38 21.82 -38.24 -29.74
N LEU A 39 20.68 -38.28 -29.04
CA LEU A 39 20.67 -38.44 -27.60
C LEU A 39 20.89 -39.91 -27.21
N LYS A 40 20.63 -40.86 -28.13
CA LYS A 40 20.85 -42.30 -27.96
C LYS A 40 22.32 -42.67 -27.74
N ASP A 41 23.24 -41.87 -28.26
CA ASP A 41 24.70 -42.08 -28.12
C ASP A 41 25.25 -41.67 -26.75
N LEU A 42 24.40 -41.12 -25.86
CA LEU A 42 24.77 -40.88 -24.47
C LEU A 42 24.93 -42.23 -23.73
N PRO A 43 25.98 -42.43 -22.91
CA PRO A 43 26.37 -43.73 -22.34
C PRO A 43 25.39 -44.34 -21.31
N MET A 44 24.15 -43.85 -21.22
CA MET A 44 23.17 -44.14 -20.16
C MET A 44 21.74 -44.45 -20.64
N VAL A 45 21.50 -44.50 -21.95
CA VAL A 45 20.16 -44.67 -22.50
C VAL A 45 19.76 -46.15 -22.45
N CYS A 46 18.72 -46.46 -21.70
CA CYS A 46 18.21 -47.82 -21.51
C CYS A 46 17.02 -48.15 -22.43
N LEU A 47 16.23 -47.15 -22.82
CA LEU A 47 15.02 -47.32 -23.63
C LEU A 47 14.85 -46.16 -24.62
N TYR A 48 14.42 -46.48 -25.85
CA TYR A 48 14.09 -45.52 -26.90
C TYR A 48 12.77 -45.92 -27.55
N ALA A 49 11.82 -44.98 -27.65
CA ALA A 49 10.52 -45.21 -28.27
C ALA A 49 10.01 -43.98 -29.03
N LEU A 50 9.03 -44.24 -29.90
CA LEU A 50 8.31 -43.25 -30.70
C LEU A 50 6.82 -43.43 -30.39
N CYS A 51 6.10 -42.35 -30.02
CA CYS A 51 4.63 -42.31 -29.76
C CYS A 51 4.13 -42.78 -28.37
N PRO A 52 2.80 -42.65 -28.12
CA PRO A 52 2.11 -41.50 -27.56
C PRO A 52 2.20 -41.44 -26.01
N GLN A 53 1.42 -40.55 -25.40
CA GLN A 53 1.39 -40.19 -23.98
C GLN A 53 1.39 -41.36 -22.98
N GLU A 54 0.76 -42.50 -23.33
CA GLU A 54 0.70 -43.71 -22.52
C GLU A 54 2.10 -44.30 -22.21
N THR A 55 3.06 -44.10 -23.12
CA THR A 55 4.45 -44.54 -22.95
C THR A 55 5.15 -43.79 -21.81
N LEU A 56 4.81 -42.51 -21.58
CA LEU A 56 5.39 -41.74 -20.47
C LEU A 56 4.95 -42.30 -19.12
N VAL A 57 3.68 -42.69 -19.02
CA VAL A 57 3.12 -43.28 -17.80
C VAL A 57 3.75 -44.66 -17.53
N ASP A 58 3.78 -45.56 -18.52
CA ASP A 58 4.44 -46.88 -18.40
C ASP A 58 5.91 -46.74 -18.00
N TRP A 59 6.62 -45.78 -18.59
CA TRP A 59 8.05 -45.60 -18.31
C TRP A 59 8.35 -45.05 -16.92
N CYS A 60 7.44 -44.25 -16.36
CA CYS A 60 7.55 -43.75 -14.99
C CYS A 60 7.12 -44.80 -13.97
N ASP A 61 5.96 -45.44 -14.19
CA ASP A 61 5.28 -46.22 -13.16
C ASP A 61 5.64 -47.71 -13.20
N GLU A 62 5.84 -48.28 -14.39
CA GLU A 62 6.10 -49.73 -14.57
C GLU A 62 7.57 -50.02 -14.86
N LYS A 63 8.25 -49.14 -15.62
CA LYS A 63 9.68 -49.30 -15.94
C LYS A 63 10.61 -48.61 -14.95
N GLU A 64 10.09 -47.79 -14.04
CA GLU A 64 10.82 -47.05 -13.00
C GLU A 64 12.08 -46.34 -13.53
N LEU A 65 11.96 -45.63 -14.66
CA LEU A 65 13.08 -44.84 -15.18
C LEU A 65 13.39 -43.66 -14.25
N ASN A 66 14.66 -43.24 -14.21
CA ASN A 66 15.07 -42.12 -13.36
C ASN A 66 14.97 -40.78 -14.09
N LEU A 67 15.22 -40.79 -15.40
CA LEU A 67 15.16 -39.62 -16.26
C LEU A 67 14.52 -39.99 -17.60
N ILE A 68 13.58 -39.19 -18.05
CA ILE A 68 12.99 -39.28 -19.38
C ILE A 68 13.26 -37.97 -20.12
N LEU A 69 13.94 -38.07 -21.26
CA LEU A 69 14.16 -36.95 -22.18
C LEU A 69 13.19 -37.09 -23.34
N THR A 70 12.28 -36.14 -23.49
CA THR A 70 11.40 -36.11 -24.66
C THR A 70 11.99 -35.22 -25.74
N THR A 71 11.85 -35.61 -27.01
CA THR A 71 12.19 -34.76 -28.16
C THR A 71 10.97 -34.57 -29.04
N GLY A 72 10.62 -33.34 -29.40
CA GLY A 72 9.42 -33.08 -30.19
C GLY A 72 9.11 -31.60 -30.39
N GLY A 73 7.92 -31.31 -30.90
CA GLY A 73 7.48 -29.93 -31.14
C GLY A 73 7.21 -29.21 -29.82
N THR A 74 8.10 -28.29 -29.45
CA THR A 74 7.93 -27.38 -28.29
C THR A 74 7.56 -25.95 -28.69
N GLY A 75 7.40 -25.68 -29.99
CA GLY A 75 7.10 -24.35 -30.53
C GLY A 75 5.63 -23.92 -30.41
N PHE A 76 5.23 -22.96 -31.23
CA PHE A 76 3.86 -22.44 -31.30
C PHE A 76 3.02 -23.05 -32.42
N ALA A 77 3.58 -23.96 -33.24
CA ALA A 77 2.80 -24.54 -34.31
C ALA A 77 1.69 -25.44 -33.74
N PRO A 78 0.52 -25.58 -34.39
CA PRO A 78 -0.56 -26.44 -33.90
C PRO A 78 -0.18 -27.92 -33.70
N ARG A 79 0.94 -28.35 -34.29
CA ARG A 79 1.52 -29.69 -34.16
C ARG A 79 2.52 -29.83 -33.00
N ASP A 80 2.90 -28.72 -32.36
CA ASP A 80 3.89 -28.67 -31.30
C ASP A 80 3.22 -28.95 -29.95
N VAL A 81 2.91 -30.22 -29.69
CA VAL A 81 2.09 -30.67 -28.55
C VAL A 81 2.89 -31.36 -27.44
N THR A 82 4.23 -31.39 -27.56
CA THR A 82 5.09 -32.06 -26.57
C THR A 82 4.95 -31.48 -25.15
N PRO A 83 4.85 -30.14 -24.95
CA PRO A 83 4.59 -29.54 -23.64
C PRO A 83 3.28 -30.00 -23.00
N GLU A 84 2.20 -30.02 -23.77
CA GLU A 84 0.86 -30.44 -23.35
C GLU A 84 0.86 -31.91 -22.93
N ALA A 85 1.47 -32.77 -23.75
CA ALA A 85 1.57 -34.20 -23.47
C ALA A 85 2.29 -34.48 -22.14
N THR A 86 3.37 -33.75 -21.84
CA THR A 86 4.09 -33.88 -20.57
C THR A 86 3.30 -33.33 -19.39
N LYS A 87 2.61 -32.20 -19.55
CA LYS A 87 1.82 -31.56 -18.48
C LYS A 87 0.69 -32.44 -17.95
N GLU A 88 0.09 -33.24 -18.81
CA GLU A 88 -0.98 -34.16 -18.40
C GLU A 88 -0.47 -35.37 -17.61
N VAL A 89 0.83 -35.69 -17.68
CA VAL A 89 1.43 -36.87 -17.04
C VAL A 89 2.15 -36.54 -15.74
N ILE A 90 2.76 -35.36 -15.64
CA ILE A 90 3.53 -34.95 -14.45
C ILE A 90 2.62 -34.62 -13.26
N GLU A 91 3.08 -34.97 -12.06
CA GLU A 91 2.39 -34.66 -10.80
C GLU A 91 2.83 -33.29 -10.26
N ARG A 92 4.08 -32.90 -10.55
CA ARG A 92 4.68 -31.64 -10.10
C ARG A 92 5.53 -31.04 -11.22
N GLU A 93 5.37 -29.75 -11.48
CA GLU A 93 6.22 -29.03 -12.44
C GLU A 93 7.61 -28.72 -11.84
N ALA A 94 8.62 -28.71 -12.71
CA ALA A 94 10.00 -28.31 -12.40
C ALA A 94 10.41 -27.08 -13.26
N PRO A 95 9.76 -25.91 -13.05
CA PRO A 95 9.88 -24.77 -13.95
C PRO A 95 11.29 -24.17 -14.01
N GLY A 96 12.09 -24.32 -12.95
CA GLY A 96 13.47 -23.82 -12.92
C GLY A 96 14.36 -24.43 -14.01
N MET A 97 14.17 -25.71 -14.33
CA MET A 97 14.93 -26.37 -15.41
C MET A 97 14.47 -25.91 -16.79
N ALA A 98 13.15 -25.72 -16.98
CA ALA A 98 12.60 -25.16 -18.22
C ALA A 98 13.10 -23.72 -18.44
N LEU A 99 13.14 -22.91 -17.38
CA LEU A 99 13.66 -21.55 -17.42
C LEU A 99 15.16 -21.53 -17.73
N ALA A 100 15.97 -22.41 -17.14
CA ALA A 100 17.40 -22.52 -17.43
C ALA A 100 17.66 -22.85 -18.91
N MET A 101 16.90 -23.79 -19.48
CA MET A 101 17.00 -24.09 -20.92
C MET A 101 16.59 -22.90 -21.78
N LEU A 102 15.54 -22.16 -21.40
CA LEU A 102 15.10 -20.97 -22.15
C LEU A 102 16.13 -19.84 -22.08
N MET A 103 16.69 -19.57 -20.90
CA MET A 103 17.73 -18.57 -20.70
C MET A 103 19.01 -18.91 -21.48
N GLY A 104 19.45 -20.18 -21.44
CA GLY A 104 20.59 -20.64 -22.24
C GLY A 104 20.32 -20.55 -23.74
N SER A 105 19.11 -20.91 -24.18
CA SER A 105 18.71 -20.81 -25.60
C SER A 105 18.70 -19.37 -26.10
N LEU A 106 18.25 -18.42 -25.28
CA LEU A 106 18.21 -16.99 -25.63
C LEU A 106 19.61 -16.37 -25.78
N GLN A 107 20.63 -16.94 -25.14
CA GLN A 107 22.03 -16.54 -25.36
C GLN A 107 22.57 -17.01 -26.71
N VAL A 108 22.03 -18.09 -27.27
CA VAL A 108 22.45 -18.66 -28.56
C VAL A 108 21.64 -18.08 -29.72
N THR A 109 20.32 -17.95 -29.55
CA THR A 109 19.42 -17.44 -30.60
C THR A 109 18.22 -16.71 -30.01
N PRO A 110 17.87 -15.50 -30.53
CA PRO A 110 16.64 -14.81 -30.14
C PRO A 110 15.38 -15.66 -30.38
N LEU A 111 15.42 -16.58 -31.34
CA LEU A 111 14.30 -17.46 -31.66
C LEU A 111 14.01 -18.50 -30.55
N GLY A 112 14.89 -18.63 -29.56
CA GLY A 112 14.65 -19.47 -28.38
C GLY A 112 13.37 -19.08 -27.63
N MET A 113 12.93 -17.82 -27.71
CA MET A 113 11.68 -17.32 -27.11
C MET A 113 10.42 -18.01 -27.65
N LEU A 114 10.51 -18.67 -28.81
CA LEU A 114 9.39 -19.36 -29.44
C LEU A 114 9.21 -20.79 -28.93
N SER A 115 10.09 -21.27 -28.03
CA SER A 115 10.02 -22.59 -27.42
C SER A 115 9.29 -22.54 -26.08
N ARG A 116 8.47 -23.55 -25.80
CA ARG A 116 7.68 -23.72 -24.57
C ARG A 116 8.12 -25.00 -23.82
N PRO A 117 9.39 -25.11 -23.38
CA PRO A 117 9.84 -26.32 -22.71
C PRO A 117 9.07 -26.53 -21.41
N VAL A 118 8.76 -27.80 -21.11
CA VAL A 118 8.17 -28.23 -19.84
C VAL A 118 9.07 -29.29 -19.24
N CYS A 119 9.36 -29.13 -17.95
CA CYS A 119 10.01 -30.15 -17.14
C CYS A 119 9.11 -30.44 -15.94
N GLY A 120 9.07 -31.69 -15.50
CA GLY A 120 8.25 -32.07 -14.34
C GLY A 120 8.60 -33.44 -13.82
N ILE A 121 7.95 -33.80 -12.73
CA ILE A 121 8.22 -35.00 -11.95
C ILE A 121 6.95 -35.83 -11.88
N ARG A 122 7.09 -37.15 -12.08
CA ARG A 122 6.07 -38.16 -11.80
C ARG A 122 6.70 -39.24 -10.94
N GLY A 123 6.18 -39.47 -9.74
CA GLY A 123 6.80 -40.37 -8.77
C GLY A 123 8.27 -40.00 -8.49
N LYS A 124 9.20 -40.90 -8.82
CA LYS A 124 10.66 -40.70 -8.69
C LYS A 124 11.37 -40.43 -10.02
N THR A 125 10.61 -40.12 -11.07
CA THR A 125 11.11 -39.91 -12.43
C THR A 125 11.07 -38.43 -12.80
N LEU A 126 12.18 -37.92 -13.33
CA LEU A 126 12.27 -36.58 -13.92
C LEU A 126 11.99 -36.64 -15.42
N ILE A 127 11.07 -35.81 -15.91
CA ILE A 127 10.70 -35.70 -17.33
C ILE A 127 11.09 -34.32 -17.85
N ILE A 128 11.81 -34.26 -18.98
CA ILE A 128 12.34 -33.02 -19.56
C ILE A 128 12.05 -32.95 -21.06
N ASN A 129 11.39 -31.88 -21.49
CA ASN A 129 11.11 -31.64 -22.90
C ASN A 129 12.24 -30.88 -23.58
N LEU A 130 12.89 -31.53 -24.54
CA LEU A 130 13.90 -30.95 -25.40
C LEU A 130 13.30 -30.60 -26.77
N PRO A 131 13.77 -29.51 -27.42
CA PRO A 131 13.30 -29.15 -28.76
C PRO A 131 13.53 -30.26 -29.78
N GLY A 132 12.62 -30.39 -30.75
CA GLY A 132 12.69 -31.41 -31.80
C GLY A 132 13.78 -31.19 -32.85
N SER A 133 14.62 -30.15 -32.74
CA SER A 133 15.77 -29.94 -33.63
C SER A 133 17.06 -30.49 -33.01
N LYS A 134 17.90 -31.16 -33.82
CA LYS A 134 19.16 -31.78 -33.37
C LYS A 134 20.06 -30.81 -32.60
N LYS A 135 20.23 -29.59 -33.11
CA LYS A 135 21.05 -28.55 -32.48
C LYS A 135 20.41 -28.07 -31.17
N GLY A 136 19.11 -27.76 -31.19
CA GLY A 136 18.39 -27.27 -30.03
C GLY A 136 18.31 -28.27 -28.88
N SER A 137 18.13 -29.57 -29.18
CA SER A 137 18.12 -30.61 -28.13
C SER A 137 19.47 -30.78 -27.45
N GLN A 138 20.57 -30.70 -28.20
CA GLN A 138 21.93 -30.82 -27.65
C GLN A 138 22.29 -29.63 -26.78
N GLU A 139 22.01 -28.42 -27.26
CA GLU A 139 22.27 -27.17 -26.51
C GLU A 139 21.44 -27.12 -25.23
N CYS A 140 20.13 -27.38 -25.32
CA CYS A 140 19.24 -27.38 -24.17
C CYS A 140 19.66 -28.40 -23.12
N PHE A 141 20.02 -29.63 -23.54
CA PHE A 141 20.50 -30.66 -22.64
C PHE A 141 21.80 -30.24 -21.93
N GLN A 142 22.73 -29.60 -22.65
CA GLN A 142 23.99 -29.14 -22.07
C GLN A 142 23.80 -28.08 -20.97
N PHE A 143 22.79 -27.21 -21.09
CA PHE A 143 22.50 -26.18 -20.08
C PHE A 143 22.01 -26.75 -18.76
N ILE A 144 21.33 -27.90 -18.78
CA ILE A 144 20.78 -28.53 -17.58
C ILE A 144 21.64 -29.68 -17.06
N LEU A 145 22.57 -30.19 -17.87
CA LEU A 145 23.43 -31.32 -17.54
C LEU A 145 24.11 -31.23 -16.16
N PRO A 146 24.65 -30.06 -15.72
CA PRO A 146 25.28 -29.95 -14.41
C PRO A 146 24.34 -30.22 -13.23
N ALA A 147 23.04 -29.94 -13.38
CA ALA A 147 22.04 -30.09 -12.33
C ALA A 147 21.37 -31.48 -12.30
N LEU A 148 21.45 -32.23 -13.41
CA LEU A 148 20.78 -33.52 -13.56
C LEU A 148 21.17 -34.58 -12.52
N PRO A 149 22.47 -34.84 -12.22
CA PRO A 149 22.82 -35.89 -11.25
C PRO A 149 22.26 -35.58 -9.85
N HIS A 150 22.36 -34.33 -9.41
CA HIS A 150 21.82 -33.92 -8.11
C HIS A 150 20.28 -34.00 -8.07
N ALA A 151 19.60 -33.57 -9.13
CA ALA A 151 18.16 -33.66 -9.23
C ALA A 151 17.65 -35.12 -9.15
N ILE A 152 18.36 -36.05 -9.79
CA ILE A 152 18.02 -37.48 -9.75
C ILE A 152 18.28 -38.05 -8.36
N ASP A 153 19.39 -37.71 -7.71
CA ASP A 153 19.72 -38.18 -6.35
C ASP A 153 18.71 -37.67 -5.30
N LEU A 154 18.22 -36.43 -5.46
CA LEU A 154 17.14 -35.87 -4.63
C LEU A 154 15.84 -36.67 -4.78
N LEU A 155 15.45 -37.02 -6.01
CA LEU A 155 14.23 -37.79 -6.27
C LEU A 155 14.32 -39.25 -5.80
N ARG A 156 15.55 -39.76 -5.63
CA ARG A 156 15.82 -41.12 -5.16
C ARG A 156 16.04 -41.22 -3.64
N ASP A 157 15.93 -40.12 -2.90
CA ASP A 157 16.20 -40.04 -1.46
C ASP A 157 17.62 -40.51 -1.09
N ALA A 158 18.63 -40.22 -1.94
CA ALA A 158 20.03 -40.58 -1.70
C ALA A 158 20.72 -39.61 -0.71
N VAL A 159 20.27 -39.63 0.55
CA VAL A 159 20.57 -38.63 1.61
C VAL A 159 22.05 -38.31 1.78
N VAL A 160 22.95 -39.30 1.65
CA VAL A 160 24.39 -39.10 1.86
C VAL A 160 25.02 -38.25 0.74
N LYS A 161 24.67 -38.51 -0.52
CA LYS A 161 25.26 -37.84 -1.69
C LYS A 161 24.74 -36.41 -1.88
N VAL A 162 23.49 -36.17 -1.48
CA VAL A 162 22.89 -34.83 -1.48
C VAL A 162 23.65 -33.92 -0.51
N LYS A 163 24.16 -34.46 0.60
CA LYS A 163 24.91 -33.68 1.59
C LYS A 163 26.29 -33.28 1.07
N ASP A 164 27.01 -34.22 0.46
CA ASP A 164 28.36 -33.98 -0.09
C ASP A 164 28.36 -32.93 -1.23
N ILE A 165 27.31 -32.90 -2.06
CA ILE A 165 27.17 -31.90 -3.13
C ILE A 165 26.81 -30.52 -2.58
N HIS A 166 25.96 -30.44 -1.56
CA HIS A 166 25.66 -29.14 -0.91
C HIS A 166 26.91 -28.56 -0.24
N GLU A 167 27.72 -29.40 0.43
CA GLU A 167 29.01 -28.98 1.00
C GLU A 167 30.00 -28.50 -0.08
N ALA A 168 30.06 -29.15 -1.25
CA ALA A 168 30.94 -28.74 -2.36
C ALA A 168 30.47 -27.47 -3.10
N LEU A 169 29.16 -27.17 -3.09
CA LEU A 169 28.59 -25.97 -3.73
C LEU A 169 28.68 -24.73 -2.83
N GLU A 170 28.74 -24.90 -1.50
CA GLU A 170 29.00 -23.81 -0.54
C GLU A 170 30.41 -23.19 -0.72
N ASP A 171 31.37 -23.95 -1.24
CA ASP A 171 32.76 -23.50 -1.47
C ASP A 171 33.00 -22.76 -2.80
N LEU A 172 32.00 -22.64 -3.69
CA LEU A 172 32.17 -21.93 -4.97
C LEU A 172 31.98 -20.41 -4.81
N PRO A 173 32.88 -19.57 -5.39
CA PRO A 173 32.75 -18.12 -5.35
C PRO A 173 31.53 -17.64 -6.13
N SER A 174 30.80 -16.67 -5.59
CA SER A 174 29.60 -16.09 -6.20
C SER A 174 29.91 -15.46 -7.57
N PRO A 175 29.04 -15.62 -8.58
CA PRO A 175 29.22 -14.90 -9.85
C PRO A 175 29.09 -13.39 -9.64
N PRO A 176 29.86 -12.57 -10.38
CA PRO A 176 29.80 -11.12 -10.28
C PRO A 176 28.43 -10.59 -10.74
N PRO A 177 27.99 -9.43 -10.21
CA PRO A 177 26.69 -8.84 -10.55
C PRO A 177 26.62 -8.48 -12.04
N PRO A 178 25.42 -8.54 -12.67
CA PRO A 178 25.27 -8.21 -14.08
C PRO A 178 25.68 -6.75 -14.35
N LEU A 179 26.52 -6.58 -15.38
CA LEU A 179 27.02 -5.27 -15.82
C LEU A 179 25.86 -4.40 -16.32
N SER A 180 25.76 -3.20 -15.75
CA SER A 180 24.92 -2.09 -16.22
C SER A 180 25.22 -1.76 -17.69
N PRO A 181 24.24 -1.27 -18.49
CA PRO A 181 24.52 -0.83 -19.85
C PRO A 181 25.55 0.32 -19.84
N PRO A 182 26.49 0.37 -20.80
CA PRO A 182 27.63 1.26 -20.72
C PRO A 182 27.23 2.73 -20.85
N LEU A 183 27.73 3.54 -19.92
CA LEU A 183 27.76 5.00 -20.00
C LEU A 183 28.71 5.42 -21.13
N THR A 184 28.18 6.01 -22.19
CA THR A 184 29.00 6.66 -23.23
C THR A 184 29.58 7.97 -22.69
N LEU A 185 30.86 7.95 -22.30
CA LEU A 185 31.67 9.15 -22.10
C LEU A 185 32.15 9.65 -23.47
N ASN A 186 31.78 10.89 -23.79
CA ASN A 186 32.31 11.62 -24.95
C ASN A 186 33.80 11.96 -24.75
N SER A 187 34.68 11.35 -25.54
CA SER A 187 35.80 12.06 -26.19
C SER A 187 36.48 11.13 -27.20
N ILE A 188 36.50 11.52 -28.48
CA ILE A 188 37.69 11.60 -29.35
C ILE A 188 37.26 11.93 -30.79
N ALA A 189 37.90 13.01 -31.30
CA ALA A 189 38.27 13.34 -32.67
C ALA A 189 37.29 13.21 -33.84
N CYS A 190 37.04 14.39 -34.43
CA CYS A 190 36.59 14.64 -35.78
C CYS A 190 37.53 14.04 -36.85
N THR A 191 36.97 13.28 -37.79
CA THR A 191 37.33 13.36 -39.22
C THR A 191 36.12 13.02 -40.09
N GLN A 192 35.92 13.84 -41.11
CA GLN A 192 34.83 13.83 -42.09
C GLN A 192 34.92 12.63 -43.04
N THR A 193 33.77 12.14 -43.52
CA THR A 193 33.50 11.90 -44.95
C THR A 193 32.01 11.64 -45.19
N GLU A 194 31.47 12.35 -46.17
CA GLU A 194 30.11 12.29 -46.69
C GLU A 194 29.90 11.04 -47.56
N ASP A 195 28.76 10.34 -47.45
CA ASP A 195 27.72 10.37 -48.49
C ASP A 195 26.54 9.39 -48.20
N LYS A 196 25.33 9.99 -48.23
CA LYS A 196 24.06 9.56 -48.86
C LYS A 196 23.33 8.24 -48.51
N VAL A 197 22.14 8.46 -47.89
CA VAL A 197 20.77 8.11 -48.35
C VAL A 197 19.97 7.05 -47.54
N THR A 198 18.95 7.61 -46.88
CA THR A 198 17.60 7.10 -46.53
C THR A 198 17.41 6.10 -45.39
N LEU A 199 16.87 6.59 -44.27
CA LEU A 199 15.87 5.84 -43.51
C LEU A 199 14.81 6.78 -42.91
N PHE A 200 13.55 6.47 -43.22
CA PHE A 200 12.33 7.03 -42.65
C PHE A 200 12.28 6.86 -41.13
N VAL A 201 12.04 7.93 -40.37
CA VAL A 201 11.60 7.85 -38.96
C VAL A 201 10.53 8.90 -38.69
N TYR A 202 9.39 8.41 -38.19
CA TYR A 202 8.27 9.17 -37.63
C TYR A 202 8.74 10.02 -36.43
N ALA A 203 8.46 11.32 -36.45
CA ALA A 203 8.72 12.23 -35.35
C ALA A 203 7.48 12.34 -34.44
N CYS A 204 7.62 11.97 -33.15
CA CYS A 204 6.77 12.45 -32.06
C CYS A 204 7.49 13.64 -31.40
N VAL A 205 6.95 14.84 -31.61
CA VAL A 205 7.45 16.09 -31.06
C VAL A 205 6.83 16.33 -29.68
N TYR A 206 7.66 16.31 -28.64
CA TYR A 206 7.35 16.89 -27.33
C TYR A 206 7.76 18.37 -27.34
N MET A 207 6.79 19.27 -27.35
CA MET A 207 7.02 20.70 -27.15
C MET A 207 6.97 21.03 -25.66
N ARG A 208 8.11 21.51 -25.13
CA ARG A 208 8.22 22.20 -23.85
C ARG A 208 7.59 23.60 -23.98
N VAL A 209 6.74 23.97 -23.02
CA VAL A 209 6.44 25.38 -22.74
C VAL A 209 6.65 25.60 -21.23
N CYS A 210 7.62 26.45 -20.92
CA CYS A 210 7.87 27.01 -19.60
C CYS A 210 7.08 28.32 -19.47
N VAL A 211 6.28 28.49 -18.41
CA VAL A 211 5.77 29.79 -17.92
C VAL A 211 5.75 29.73 -16.37
N PRO A 212 6.16 30.80 -15.66
CA PRO A 212 6.52 30.74 -14.24
C PRO A 212 5.32 30.81 -13.30
N ILE A 213 5.41 30.09 -12.17
CA ILE A 213 4.45 30.11 -11.07
C ILE A 213 4.82 31.27 -10.11
N MET A 214 4.02 32.32 -10.08
CA MET A 214 3.93 33.23 -8.93
C MET A 214 2.91 32.66 -7.95
N CYS A 215 3.37 32.30 -6.76
CA CYS A 215 2.53 31.99 -5.61
C CYS A 215 1.86 33.26 -5.08
N VAL A 216 0.53 33.33 -5.13
CA VAL A 216 -0.27 34.25 -4.31
C VAL A 216 -0.97 33.40 -3.25
N PHE A 217 -0.44 33.45 -2.03
CA PHE A 217 -1.13 32.98 -0.82
C PHE A 217 -2.21 34.00 -0.44
N MET A 218 -3.47 33.60 -0.46
CA MET A 218 -4.59 34.33 0.15
C MET A 218 -5.02 33.59 1.41
N PHE A 219 -4.52 34.06 2.56
CA PHE A 219 -5.10 33.81 3.89
C PHE A 219 -5.88 35.08 4.29
N HIS A 220 -7.16 34.94 4.61
CA HIS A 220 -7.94 35.97 5.29
C HIS A 220 -7.76 35.84 6.82
N PRO A 221 -7.32 36.89 7.53
CA PRO A 221 -7.37 36.95 8.99
C PRO A 221 -8.53 37.82 9.49
N VAL A 222 -9.16 37.42 10.60
CA VAL A 222 -10.04 38.29 11.42
C VAL A 222 -9.25 38.73 12.67
N LEU A 223 -9.20 40.05 12.87
CA LEU A 223 -8.48 40.80 13.93
C LEU A 223 -9.06 40.60 15.35
N PRO A 224 -8.27 40.96 16.38
CA PRO A 224 -8.69 42.06 17.25
C PRO A 224 -7.71 43.24 17.28
N ILE A 225 -8.25 44.37 17.71
CA ILE A 225 -7.81 45.76 17.56
C ILE A 225 -6.96 46.21 18.77
N HIS A 226 -5.84 46.93 18.58
CA HIS A 226 -5.68 48.36 18.98
C HIS A 226 -4.27 48.97 18.78
N HIS A 227 -4.28 50.06 18.00
CA HIS A 227 -3.53 51.34 18.12
C HIS A 227 -2.00 51.45 17.90
N GLN A 228 -1.66 52.01 16.72
CA GLN A 228 -0.53 52.92 16.49
C GLN A 228 -0.91 54.39 16.79
N LYS A 229 0.04 55.17 17.31
CA LYS A 229 0.26 56.62 17.07
C LYS A 229 1.47 56.72 16.12
N GLY A 230 1.61 57.59 15.13
CA GLY A 230 0.81 58.66 14.53
C GLY A 230 1.58 59.27 13.33
N LYS A 231 0.83 59.76 12.33
CA LYS A 231 0.99 60.91 11.37
C LYS A 231 2.40 61.51 11.06
N PRO A 232 2.63 62.19 9.89
CA PRO A 232 1.66 63.03 9.15
C PRO A 232 1.72 63.15 7.59
N GLN A 233 0.60 63.68 7.02
CA GLN A 233 0.39 64.66 5.90
C GLN A 233 0.76 64.26 4.43
N HIS A 234 0.00 64.53 3.34
CA HIS A 234 -0.91 65.62 2.89
C HIS A 234 -2.00 65.10 1.90
N HIS A 235 -3.30 65.46 2.02
CA HIS A 235 -4.16 66.36 1.15
C HIS A 235 -4.16 66.04 -0.37
N ASN A 236 -5.28 65.68 -1.02
CA ASN A 236 -6.40 66.58 -1.38
C ASN A 236 -7.73 65.88 -1.81
N HIS A 237 -8.82 66.62 -1.56
CA HIS A 237 -10.23 66.62 -1.98
C HIS A 237 -10.80 65.70 -3.09
N ALA A 238 -11.97 65.12 -2.81
CA ALA A 238 -13.21 65.36 -3.58
C ALA A 238 -14.46 65.09 -2.69
N VAL A 239 -15.44 65.99 -2.78
CA VAL A 239 -16.68 66.05 -2.01
C VAL A 239 -17.85 65.70 -2.94
N VAL A 240 -18.78 64.84 -2.51
CA VAL A 240 -20.18 64.89 -2.94
C VAL A 240 -21.08 64.60 -1.73
N MET A 241 -21.95 65.56 -1.42
CA MET A 241 -22.94 65.55 -0.34
C MET A 241 -24.30 65.08 -0.84
N ALA A 242 -25.02 64.30 -0.04
CA ALA A 242 -26.48 64.45 0.08
C ALA A 242 -27.05 63.77 1.35
N LYS A 243 -27.50 64.63 2.29
CA LYS A 243 -28.69 64.53 3.20
C LYS A 243 -28.85 63.23 4.02
N GLY A 244 -28.65 63.21 5.34
CA GLY A 244 -29.30 64.01 6.39
C GLY A 244 -30.70 63.43 6.69
N SER A 245 -30.93 62.71 7.80
CA SER A 245 -31.41 63.33 9.05
C SER A 245 -31.43 62.34 10.25
N HIS A 246 -30.78 62.79 11.33
CA HIS A 246 -31.10 62.71 12.77
C HIS A 246 -31.63 61.44 13.47
N TYR A 247 -30.81 60.98 14.43
CA TYR A 247 -31.18 60.19 15.61
C TYR A 247 -31.57 61.11 16.79
N LEU A 248 -32.50 60.65 17.63
CA LEU A 248 -32.67 61.08 19.03
C LEU A 248 -32.92 59.85 19.93
N PRO A 249 -32.37 59.79 21.17
CA PRO A 249 -32.40 58.61 22.02
C PRO A 249 -33.31 58.74 23.27
N GLY A 250 -33.76 57.61 23.86
CA GLY A 250 -34.07 57.55 25.30
C GLY A 250 -35.21 56.63 25.78
N LEU A 251 -34.85 55.74 26.73
CA LEU A 251 -35.53 55.33 27.98
C LEU A 251 -36.75 54.35 28.05
N VAL A 252 -36.48 53.20 28.71
CA VAL A 252 -37.06 52.67 30.00
C VAL A 252 -38.37 51.81 30.05
N SER A 253 -38.17 50.54 30.50
CA SER A 253 -39.00 49.66 31.37
C SER A 253 -40.35 49.14 30.83
N ASN A 254 -40.93 47.98 31.21
CA ASN A 254 -40.91 47.19 32.44
C ASN A 254 -41.72 45.87 32.23
N LEU A 255 -41.51 44.85 33.08
CA LEU A 255 -42.43 43.78 33.55
C LEU A 255 -42.00 42.29 33.39
N LEU A 256 -41.73 41.69 34.56
CA LEU A 256 -41.66 40.27 34.97
C LEU A 256 -43.08 39.76 35.34
N PRO A 257 -43.40 38.43 35.47
CA PRO A 257 -42.69 37.46 36.34
C PRO A 257 -42.59 35.97 35.87
N ALA A 258 -41.67 35.23 36.52
CA ALA A 258 -41.45 33.76 36.48
C ALA A 258 -42.30 33.03 37.58
N PRO A 259 -42.15 31.72 37.96
CA PRO A 259 -41.22 30.61 37.57
C PRO A 259 -41.95 29.21 37.54
N PRO A 260 -41.40 27.99 37.84
CA PRO A 260 -40.01 27.45 37.96
C PRO A 260 -39.80 26.12 37.16
N HIS A 261 -38.60 25.60 36.87
CA HIS A 261 -37.78 24.77 37.79
C HIS A 261 -36.47 24.24 37.13
N TYR A 262 -35.36 24.36 37.91
CA TYR A 262 -34.10 23.57 38.02
C TYR A 262 -33.18 23.41 36.79
N THR A 263 -31.86 23.66 36.84
CA THR A 263 -30.88 23.39 37.91
C THR A 263 -29.75 24.43 38.04
N CYS A 264 -29.19 24.47 39.25
CA CYS A 264 -28.30 25.45 39.87
C CYS A 264 -26.79 25.21 39.60
N SER A 265 -26.06 26.30 39.39
CA SER A 265 -24.62 26.46 39.66
C SER A 265 -24.41 27.04 41.08
N CYS A 266 -23.32 26.72 41.79
CA CYS A 266 -22.44 27.71 42.48
C CYS A 266 -21.31 27.10 43.34
N ARG A 267 -20.12 27.75 43.22
CA ARG A 267 -19.11 28.16 44.25
C ARG A 267 -18.31 27.05 44.96
N SER A 268 -17.03 27.18 45.32
CA SER A 268 -16.03 28.26 45.55
C SER A 268 -14.65 27.55 45.63
N GLY A 269 -13.50 28.05 45.18
CA GLY A 269 -12.72 29.18 45.70
C GLY A 269 -11.23 28.77 45.73
N ILE A 270 -10.29 29.65 45.35
CA ILE A 270 -8.84 29.47 45.59
C ILE A 270 -8.28 30.84 46.01
N PRO A 271 -7.51 30.94 47.11
CA PRO A 271 -7.08 32.20 47.71
C PRO A 271 -5.76 32.76 47.16
N ASP A 272 -5.57 34.06 47.38
CA ASP A 272 -4.35 34.85 47.24
C ASP A 272 -3.28 34.53 48.31
N SER A 273 -1.99 34.53 47.94
CA SER A 273 -0.89 35.12 48.75
C SER A 273 0.42 35.30 47.97
N ILE A 274 0.61 36.51 47.43
CA ILE A 274 1.76 37.45 47.47
C ILE A 274 3.15 36.89 47.92
N ILE A 275 4.22 37.22 47.17
CA ILE A 275 5.45 37.96 47.58
C ILE A 275 6.49 38.00 46.43
N SER A 276 6.64 39.19 45.84
CA SER A 276 7.85 40.00 45.59
C SER A 276 9.19 39.42 45.09
N ARG A 277 9.71 40.15 44.07
CA ARG A 277 11.07 40.73 43.87
C ARG A 277 12.15 39.95 43.10
N GLY A 278 12.64 40.64 42.05
CA GLY A 278 14.04 40.65 41.56
C GLY A 278 14.34 39.59 40.49
N VAL A 279 15.18 39.79 39.47
CA VAL A 279 16.25 40.76 39.21
C VAL A 279 16.58 40.75 37.69
N GLN A 280 16.88 41.94 37.17
CA GLN A 280 17.72 42.34 36.02
C GLN A 280 17.81 41.49 34.73
N VAL A 281 17.40 42.15 33.65
CA VAL A 281 17.91 41.99 32.28
C VAL A 281 19.06 42.99 32.08
N LEU A 282 20.20 42.53 31.57
CA LEU A 282 21.24 43.39 30.97
C LEU A 282 21.18 43.27 29.43
N PRO A 283 21.27 44.39 28.69
CA PRO A 283 21.15 44.42 27.24
C PRO A 283 22.49 44.22 26.52
N ARG A 284 22.43 43.82 25.23
CA ARG A 284 23.59 43.77 24.32
C ARG A 284 23.44 44.87 23.27
N ASP A 285 24.37 45.82 23.32
CA ASP A 285 24.51 46.91 22.37
C ASP A 285 25.29 46.53 21.09
N THR A 286 25.17 47.47 20.16
CA THR A 286 25.51 47.60 18.74
C THR A 286 26.99 47.72 18.34
N THR A 287 27.24 47.61 17.01
CA THR A 287 28.33 48.22 16.18
C THR A 287 29.77 47.69 16.38
N SER A 288 30.68 47.53 15.41
CA SER A 288 30.84 47.96 14.01
C SER A 288 32.20 47.43 13.45
N LEU A 289 32.32 47.25 12.11
CA LEU A 289 33.55 47.36 11.24
C LEU A 289 34.71 46.36 11.54
N SER A 290 35.50 45.76 10.63
CA SER A 290 35.99 46.09 9.28
C SER A 290 36.90 44.94 8.78
N THR A 291 37.03 44.80 7.44
CA THR A 291 38.17 44.29 6.62
C THR A 291 38.55 42.79 6.56
N THR A 292 38.42 42.24 5.34
CA THR A 292 39.18 41.15 4.66
C THR A 292 40.70 41.47 4.53
N PRO A 293 41.65 40.59 4.07
CA PRO A 293 41.48 39.46 3.13
C PRO A 293 42.42 38.22 3.28
N SER A 294 42.15 37.24 2.40
CA SER A 294 42.98 36.20 1.75
C SER A 294 44.45 35.95 2.15
N GLU A 295 44.85 34.68 2.29
CA GLU A 295 45.71 33.91 1.35
C GLU A 295 46.33 32.66 2.02
N SER A 296 46.31 31.55 1.29
CA SER A 296 47.09 30.32 1.52
C SER A 296 48.57 30.51 1.10
N PRO A 297 49.53 29.66 1.51
CA PRO A 297 49.92 28.56 0.62
C PRO A 297 50.48 27.25 1.26
N ARG A 298 50.44 26.21 0.40
CA ARG A 298 51.08 24.86 0.33
C ARG A 298 52.36 24.55 1.12
N ALA A 299 52.47 23.30 1.59
CA ALA A 299 53.55 22.29 1.35
C ALA A 299 53.22 20.98 2.11
N GLN A 300 52.95 19.84 1.44
CA GLN A 300 53.85 18.72 1.05
C GLN A 300 54.21 17.69 2.14
N ALA A 301 54.31 16.42 1.68
CA ALA A 301 54.93 15.21 2.27
C ALA A 301 54.04 14.33 3.18
N THR A 302 53.52 13.18 2.71
CA THR A 302 54.10 11.79 2.81
C THR A 302 54.36 11.36 4.27
N SER A 303 54.08 10.18 4.81
CA SER A 303 53.77 8.81 4.37
C SER A 303 53.52 7.99 5.66
N ARG A 304 52.49 7.13 5.74
CA ARG A 304 52.54 5.66 5.96
C ARG A 304 53.50 5.09 7.03
N LEU A 305 52.93 4.09 7.74
CA LEU A 305 53.49 3.01 8.61
C LEU A 305 53.14 3.21 10.10
N SER A 306 52.19 2.44 10.67
CA SER A 306 52.28 1.00 11.07
C SER A 306 53.39 0.84 12.14
N THR A 307 53.18 0.32 13.35
CA THR A 307 52.49 -0.90 13.79
C THR A 307 52.36 -0.92 15.33
N ALA A 308 51.23 -1.44 15.81
CA ALA A 308 51.08 -2.49 16.82
C ALA A 308 51.66 -2.37 18.26
N SER A 309 50.75 -2.68 19.19
CA SER A 309 50.88 -3.56 20.39
C SER A 309 51.07 -2.93 21.78
N CYS A 310 50.06 -3.21 22.62
CA CYS A 310 49.97 -3.31 24.10
C CYS A 310 51.24 -3.84 24.82
N PRO A 311 51.39 -3.85 26.18
CA PRO A 311 50.33 -3.83 27.23
C PRO A 311 50.63 -3.07 28.56
N THR A 312 49.60 -3.01 29.43
CA THR A 312 49.54 -2.68 30.88
C THR A 312 50.58 -3.41 31.77
N PRO A 313 50.99 -2.96 33.01
CA PRO A 313 50.09 -2.86 34.19
C PRO A 313 50.45 -1.96 35.43
N LYS A 314 49.40 -1.71 36.27
CA LYS A 314 49.28 -1.63 37.77
C LYS A 314 50.28 -0.85 38.67
N ALA A 315 49.75 0.05 39.52
CA ALA A 315 49.86 0.14 41.02
C ALA A 315 49.47 1.56 41.55
N ARG A 316 48.35 1.75 42.29
CA ARG A 316 48.16 1.90 43.76
C ARG A 316 48.85 3.10 44.49
N LEU A 317 48.05 4.15 44.78
CA LEU A 317 47.71 4.88 46.06
C LEU A 317 48.79 5.13 47.16
N PRO A 318 48.75 6.22 48.00
CA PRO A 318 47.62 6.50 48.95
C PRO A 318 47.37 7.93 49.55
N SER A 319 46.20 8.05 50.25
CA SER A 319 45.84 8.80 51.50
C SER A 319 45.88 10.35 51.56
N CYS A 320 45.06 11.13 52.30
CA CYS A 320 44.00 10.96 53.35
C CYS A 320 43.24 12.33 53.48
N SER A 321 41.90 12.43 53.42
CA SER A 321 40.86 12.41 54.48
C SER A 321 40.45 13.76 55.13
N SER A 322 39.16 14.15 54.98
CA SER A 322 38.28 14.61 56.09
C SER A 322 36.82 14.90 55.66
N THR A 323 35.91 14.19 56.36
CA THR A 323 34.54 14.54 56.83
C THR A 323 33.31 14.64 55.90
N TYR A 324 32.20 14.06 56.41
CA TYR A 324 31.00 13.51 55.77
C TYR A 324 29.71 14.31 56.08
N SER A 325 28.71 14.18 55.19
CA SER A 325 27.30 13.73 55.42
C SER A 325 26.44 14.24 54.24
N VAL A 326 25.49 13.55 53.59
CA VAL A 326 24.51 12.49 53.91
C VAL A 326 24.17 11.77 52.60
N SER A 327 24.22 10.43 52.52
CA SER A 327 23.39 9.58 51.63
C SER A 327 23.92 8.13 51.56
N GLU A 328 23.86 7.37 52.65
CA GLU A 328 24.04 5.92 52.58
C GLU A 328 23.36 5.21 53.76
N ALA A 329 22.02 5.22 53.75
CA ALA A 329 21.19 4.50 54.72
C ALA A 329 20.00 3.75 54.08
N ALA A 330 20.05 3.43 52.78
CA ALA A 330 18.95 2.75 52.08
C ALA A 330 19.38 1.57 51.19
N ARG A 331 20.59 1.02 51.39
CA ARG A 331 21.08 -0.14 50.59
C ARG A 331 21.68 -1.28 51.41
N ARG A 332 21.43 -1.33 52.72
CA ARG A 332 21.87 -2.45 53.59
C ARG A 332 20.77 -3.25 54.30
N GLU A 333 19.49 -3.00 54.01
CA GLU A 333 18.38 -3.80 54.57
C GLU A 333 17.74 -4.79 53.58
N PHE A 334 18.15 -4.83 52.32
CA PHE A 334 17.51 -5.70 51.31
C PHE A 334 18.25 -7.02 51.01
N ARG A 335 19.27 -7.37 51.80
CA ARG A 335 20.09 -8.59 51.57
C ARG A 335 20.19 -9.54 52.76
N ALA A 336 19.39 -9.34 53.81
CA ALA A 336 19.28 -10.26 54.95
C ALA A 336 17.91 -10.95 55.07
N HIS A 337 16.96 -10.69 54.15
CA HIS A 337 15.58 -11.22 54.24
C HIS A 337 15.21 -12.24 53.15
N LEU A 338 16.19 -12.75 52.41
CA LEU A 338 15.98 -13.77 51.36
C LEU A 338 16.43 -15.18 51.75
N ASP A 339 17.19 -15.33 52.84
CA ASP A 339 17.59 -16.63 53.37
C ASP A 339 16.70 -17.15 54.52
N GLU A 340 15.66 -16.39 54.91
CA GLU A 340 14.72 -16.80 55.98
C GLU A 340 13.35 -17.26 55.43
N VAL A 341 13.11 -17.13 54.12
CA VAL A 341 11.85 -17.56 53.47
C VAL A 341 11.96 -18.98 52.88
N ILE A 342 13.15 -19.57 52.82
CA ILE A 342 13.38 -20.93 52.31
C ILE A 342 13.37 -22.00 53.43
N THR A 343 13.31 -21.60 54.71
CA THR A 343 13.28 -22.51 55.88
C THR A 343 11.98 -22.51 56.68
N LEU A 344 10.89 -21.95 56.13
CA LEU A 344 9.56 -21.91 56.77
C LEU A 344 8.45 -22.64 55.99
N ARG A 345 8.82 -23.61 55.14
CA ARG A 345 7.86 -24.52 54.45
C ARG A 345 7.91 -25.97 54.94
N SER A 346 8.33 -26.20 56.18
CA SER A 346 8.46 -27.54 56.78
C SER A 346 7.70 -27.75 58.10
N ARG A 347 6.80 -26.85 58.53
CA ARG A 347 5.98 -27.07 59.73
C ARG A 347 4.64 -26.38 59.63
N TYR A 348 3.64 -27.08 59.09
CA TYR A 348 2.23 -27.01 59.52
C TYR A 348 1.51 -28.24 58.98
N SER A 349 1.68 -29.36 59.69
CA SER A 349 0.71 -30.46 59.71
C SER A 349 0.31 -30.65 61.17
N THR A 350 -0.97 -30.90 61.42
CA THR A 350 -1.67 -31.04 62.72
C THR A 350 -2.36 -29.78 63.22
N LEU A 351 -3.65 -29.65 62.88
CA LEU A 351 -4.70 -29.41 63.88
C LEU A 351 -6.06 -29.79 63.29
N ASP A 352 -6.77 -30.56 64.09
CA ASP A 352 -7.98 -31.31 63.82
C ASP A 352 -9.21 -30.52 64.35
N GLN A 353 -10.37 -30.81 63.74
CA GLN A 353 -11.74 -30.68 64.29
C GLN A 353 -12.40 -29.28 64.49
N VAL A 354 -13.60 -29.10 63.91
CA VAL A 354 -14.93 -29.06 64.59
C VAL A 354 -15.99 -28.32 63.74
N ASN A 355 -17.22 -28.86 63.72
CA ASN A 355 -18.52 -28.39 63.18
C ASN A 355 -18.72 -28.48 61.64
N GLY A 356 -19.62 -29.28 61.05
CA GLY A 356 -20.87 -29.89 61.53
C GLY A 356 -22.05 -28.97 61.24
N TYR A 357 -22.83 -29.21 60.16
CA TYR A 357 -24.30 -29.05 60.11
C TYR A 357 -24.88 -29.67 58.82
N THR A 358 -26.00 -30.34 59.03
CA THR A 358 -26.84 -31.20 58.19
C THR A 358 -27.71 -30.44 57.18
N HIS A 359 -28.06 -31.06 56.03
CA HIS A 359 -29.46 -31.21 55.58
C HIS A 359 -29.63 -32.06 54.29
N THR A 360 -30.21 -33.25 54.50
CA THR A 360 -31.32 -33.93 53.79
C THR A 360 -31.57 -33.77 52.26
N THR A 361 -31.61 -34.93 51.60
CA THR A 361 -32.03 -35.30 50.23
C THR A 361 -33.55 -35.15 49.94
N PRO A 362 -34.07 -35.34 48.69
CA PRO A 362 -34.30 -36.70 48.15
C PRO A 362 -33.92 -36.93 46.66
N ARG A 363 -33.71 -38.23 46.40
CA ARG A 363 -33.38 -38.92 45.14
C ARG A 363 -34.52 -38.95 44.12
N VAL A 364 -34.15 -39.09 42.84
CA VAL A 364 -34.84 -39.94 41.85
C VAL A 364 -33.84 -40.96 41.30
N GLN A 365 -34.27 -42.23 41.25
CA GLN A 365 -33.52 -43.42 40.83
C GLN A 365 -33.70 -43.72 39.33
N SER A 366 -32.67 -44.29 38.69
CA SER A 366 -32.86 -45.48 37.83
C SER A 366 -31.58 -46.31 37.73
N ARG A 367 -31.75 -47.63 37.88
CA ARG A 367 -30.76 -48.72 37.99
C ARG A 367 -30.34 -49.29 36.62
N CYS A 368 -29.09 -49.76 36.52
CA CYS A 368 -28.66 -51.15 36.19
C CYS A 368 -27.11 -51.16 36.16
N GLY A 369 -26.34 -51.86 37.03
CA GLY A 369 -26.07 -53.32 37.09
C GLY A 369 -24.85 -53.63 36.20
N SER A 370 -23.63 -54.02 36.62
CA SER A 370 -23.14 -55.07 37.55
C SER A 370 -21.63 -54.81 37.92
N LYS A 371 -21.19 -54.71 39.19
CA LYS A 371 -20.44 -55.69 40.05
C LYS A 371 -19.47 -56.65 39.28
N GLU A 372 -18.18 -56.83 39.60
CA GLU A 372 -17.44 -57.03 40.88
C GLU A 372 -15.99 -56.45 40.81
N ASN A 373 -15.52 -55.59 41.73
CA ASN A 373 -14.79 -55.81 43.01
C ASN A 373 -13.34 -56.34 42.93
N ILE A 374 -12.35 -55.52 43.34
CA ILE A 374 -11.42 -55.74 44.49
C ILE A 374 -10.39 -54.58 44.64
N LEU A 375 -10.50 -53.88 45.79
CA LEU A 375 -9.50 -53.31 46.73
C LEU A 375 -8.29 -52.45 46.27
N ARG A 376 -8.30 -51.20 46.78
CA ARG A 376 -7.22 -50.39 47.38
C ARG A 376 -5.91 -50.18 46.61
N ALA A 377 -5.66 -48.93 46.18
CA ALA A 377 -4.36 -48.29 46.31
C ALA A 377 -4.48 -46.75 46.25
N SER A 378 -4.16 -46.11 47.38
CA SER A 378 -3.35 -44.88 47.51
C SER A 378 -3.36 -43.83 46.39
N HIS A 379 -3.73 -42.61 46.79
CA HIS A 379 -3.30 -41.35 46.19
C HIS A 379 -1.85 -41.42 45.68
N SER A 380 -1.66 -41.56 44.38
CA SER A 380 -0.40 -41.20 43.74
C SER A 380 -0.48 -39.72 43.40
N ALA A 381 0.27 -38.92 44.16
CA ALA A 381 0.62 -37.56 43.79
C ALA A 381 1.03 -37.55 42.30
N VAL A 382 0.40 -36.67 41.52
CA VAL A 382 0.87 -36.35 40.18
C VAL A 382 2.27 -35.77 40.36
N ASP A 383 3.27 -36.53 39.93
CA ASP A 383 4.65 -36.10 39.91
C ASP A 383 4.78 -34.91 38.94
N ILE A 384 4.73 -33.69 39.49
CA ILE A 384 4.88 -32.43 38.74
C ILE A 384 6.23 -32.30 38.03
N THR A 385 7.22 -33.16 38.36
CA THR A 385 8.47 -33.23 37.62
C THR A 385 8.37 -34.10 36.35
N LYS A 386 7.28 -34.86 36.21
CA LYS A 386 6.93 -35.70 35.06
C LYS A 386 5.75 -35.20 34.23
N VAL A 387 5.28 -33.96 34.46
CA VAL A 387 4.53 -33.26 33.41
C VAL A 387 5.52 -33.04 32.28
N ALA A 388 5.47 -33.91 31.28
CA ALA A 388 6.26 -33.78 30.08
C ALA A 388 6.18 -32.32 29.64
N ARG A 389 7.32 -31.62 29.65
CA ARG A 389 7.43 -30.30 29.01
C ARG A 389 6.96 -30.52 27.59
N ARG A 390 5.70 -30.19 27.30
CA ARG A 390 5.20 -30.18 25.92
C ARG A 390 6.24 -29.39 25.14
N HIS A 391 6.80 -29.99 24.09
CA HIS A 391 7.72 -29.26 23.24
C HIS A 391 7.00 -27.99 22.80
N ARG A 392 7.54 -26.82 23.19
CA ARG A 392 7.01 -25.49 22.88
C ARG A 392 7.30 -25.16 21.41
N MET A 393 6.82 -26.01 20.53
CA MET A 393 6.85 -25.81 19.09
C MET A 393 5.45 -25.38 18.70
N SER A 394 5.33 -24.20 18.10
CA SER A 394 4.08 -23.79 17.43
C SER A 394 3.60 -24.91 16.51
N PRO A 395 2.32 -25.31 16.56
CA PRO A 395 1.79 -26.28 15.60
C PRO A 395 1.81 -25.72 14.16
N PHE A 396 1.80 -24.39 14.02
CA PHE A 396 1.84 -23.73 12.72
C PHE A 396 3.25 -23.67 12.12
N PRO A 397 3.46 -24.11 10.87
CA PRO A 397 4.74 -23.98 10.17
C PRO A 397 5.11 -22.51 9.98
N LEU A 398 6.40 -22.26 9.80
CA LEU A 398 6.91 -20.91 9.54
C LEU A 398 6.70 -20.57 8.06
N THR A 399 5.92 -19.53 7.79
CA THR A 399 5.55 -19.12 6.42
C THR A 399 6.48 -18.01 5.94
N SER A 400 6.98 -18.07 4.70
CA SER A 400 7.76 -16.96 4.13
C SER A 400 6.90 -15.70 3.98
N MET A 401 7.52 -14.53 3.94
CA MET A 401 6.79 -13.28 3.75
C MET A 401 5.96 -13.28 2.46
N ASP A 402 6.55 -13.65 1.34
CA ASP A 402 5.87 -13.63 0.03
C ASP A 402 4.66 -14.57 0.02
N LYS A 403 4.82 -15.78 0.57
CA LYS A 403 3.72 -16.74 0.68
C LYS A 403 2.61 -16.18 1.57
N ALA A 404 2.94 -15.58 2.71
CA ALA A 404 1.95 -14.96 3.60
C ALA A 404 1.20 -13.82 2.91
N PHE A 405 1.92 -12.94 2.20
CA PHE A 405 1.34 -11.81 1.48
C PHE A 405 0.41 -12.26 0.34
N ILE A 406 0.86 -13.20 -0.50
CA ILE A 406 0.04 -13.79 -1.57
C ILE A 406 -1.20 -14.44 -0.99
N THR A 407 -1.07 -15.23 0.07
CA THR A 407 -2.20 -15.92 0.71
C THR A 407 -3.25 -14.91 1.22
N VAL A 408 -2.81 -13.82 1.86
CA VAL A 408 -3.73 -12.74 2.28
C VAL A 408 -4.48 -12.18 1.08
N LEU A 409 -3.79 -11.83 0.01
CA LEU A 409 -4.42 -11.26 -1.17
C LEU A 409 -5.35 -12.27 -1.86
N GLU A 410 -4.97 -13.54 -2.02
CA GLU A 410 -5.81 -14.57 -2.65
C GLU A 410 -7.11 -14.80 -1.88
N MET A 411 -7.03 -14.87 -0.54
CA MET A 411 -8.19 -15.12 0.31
C MET A 411 -9.09 -13.91 0.51
N THR A 412 -8.59 -12.71 0.20
CA THR A 412 -9.32 -11.45 0.35
C THR A 412 -10.34 -11.28 -0.79
N PRO A 413 -11.65 -11.16 -0.50
CA PRO A 413 -12.67 -10.90 -1.52
C PRO A 413 -12.66 -9.42 -1.94
N VAL A 414 -13.23 -9.13 -3.11
CA VAL A 414 -13.68 -7.76 -3.45
C VAL A 414 -15.12 -7.64 -2.95
N LEU A 415 -15.45 -6.56 -2.23
CA LEU A 415 -16.80 -6.35 -1.73
C LEU A 415 -17.75 -5.97 -2.87
N GLY A 416 -19.06 -6.00 -2.57
CA GLY A 416 -20.08 -5.54 -3.51
C GLY A 416 -20.07 -4.02 -3.71
N THR A 417 -20.99 -3.55 -4.54
CA THR A 417 -21.10 -2.13 -4.90
C THR A 417 -22.17 -1.41 -4.08
N GLU A 418 -22.09 -0.08 -4.06
CA GLU A 418 -23.10 0.82 -3.52
C GLU A 418 -23.19 2.11 -4.36
N ILE A 419 -24.35 2.76 -4.35
CA ILE A 419 -24.53 4.06 -4.99
C ILE A 419 -24.30 5.15 -3.94
N ILE A 420 -23.40 6.07 -4.24
CA ILE A 420 -23.10 7.22 -3.38
C ILE A 420 -23.46 8.53 -4.07
N ASN A 421 -23.73 9.56 -3.27
CA ASN A 421 -23.85 10.93 -3.74
C ASN A 421 -22.65 11.73 -3.18
N TYR A 422 -21.66 12.01 -4.02
CA TYR A 422 -20.41 12.62 -3.56
C TYR A 422 -20.55 14.09 -3.12
N ARG A 423 -21.72 14.73 -3.29
CA ARG A 423 -21.96 16.12 -2.85
C ARG A 423 -22.19 16.26 -1.35
N GLY A 424 -22.38 15.14 -0.62
CA GLY A 424 -22.57 15.08 0.83
C GLY A 424 -23.29 16.29 1.45
N LEU A 425 -24.63 16.29 1.42
CA LEU A 425 -25.42 17.36 2.00
C LEU A 425 -25.35 17.34 3.54
N GLY A 426 -24.57 18.24 4.12
CA GLY A 426 -24.78 18.72 5.48
C GLY A 426 -25.79 19.88 5.51
N GLY A 427 -27.03 19.61 5.91
CA GLY A 427 -27.89 20.54 6.67
C GLY A 427 -28.79 21.55 5.94
N ALA A 428 -30.10 21.30 6.04
CA ALA A 428 -31.22 22.24 6.21
C ALA A 428 -31.74 23.12 5.04
N ASP A 429 -33.02 22.84 4.74
CA ASP A 429 -34.11 23.77 4.41
C ASP A 429 -34.18 24.50 3.05
N SER A 430 -35.18 24.04 2.30
CA SER A 430 -36.11 24.84 1.47
C SER A 430 -35.52 25.81 0.45
N VAL A 431 -35.39 25.35 -0.80
CA VAL A 431 -35.89 26.13 -1.95
C VAL A 431 -36.61 25.18 -2.89
N LYS A 432 -37.94 25.07 -2.73
CA LYS A 432 -38.79 24.65 -3.84
C LYS A 432 -38.72 25.76 -4.89
N PRO A 433 -38.45 25.49 -6.18
CA PRO A 433 -38.64 26.49 -7.21
C PRO A 433 -40.14 26.80 -7.29
N VAL A 434 -40.53 27.96 -6.77
CA VAL A 434 -41.83 28.57 -7.02
C VAL A 434 -41.81 29.03 -8.47
N TRP A 435 -42.45 28.27 -9.36
CA TRP A 435 -42.80 28.77 -10.68
C TRP A 435 -43.96 29.76 -10.52
N PRO A 436 -43.85 31.01 -11.00
CA PRO A 436 -45.00 31.89 -11.05
C PRO A 436 -45.92 31.41 -12.18
N LEU A 437 -47.06 30.82 -11.80
CA LEU A 437 -48.18 30.63 -12.70
C LEU A 437 -48.83 32.00 -12.94
N SER A 438 -48.52 32.64 -14.07
CA SER A 438 -49.43 33.58 -14.72
C SER A 438 -50.20 32.81 -15.80
N GLY A 439 -51.52 32.91 -15.74
CA GLY A 439 -52.43 32.16 -16.60
C GLY A 439 -52.42 32.64 -18.05
N ALA A 440 -52.65 31.69 -18.96
CA ALA A 440 -53.40 31.93 -20.18
C ALA A 440 -53.96 30.59 -20.68
N ASP A 441 -55.28 30.58 -20.82
CA ASP A 441 -56.09 29.51 -21.38
C ASP A 441 -55.59 28.99 -22.73
N CYS A 442 -55.57 27.67 -22.91
CA CYS A 442 -56.04 27.07 -24.16
C CYS A 442 -56.44 25.60 -24.01
N LYS A 443 -57.70 25.34 -24.33
CA LYS A 443 -58.43 24.07 -24.29
C LYS A 443 -57.81 23.01 -25.22
N LYS A 444 -57.73 21.74 -24.76
CA LYS A 444 -57.85 20.54 -25.61
C LYS A 444 -58.59 19.40 -24.87
N PRO A 445 -59.32 18.52 -25.61
CA PRO A 445 -60.28 17.54 -25.05
C PRO A 445 -59.63 16.18 -24.71
N PRO A 446 -60.35 15.26 -24.03
CA PRO A 446 -59.77 14.08 -23.41
C PRO A 446 -59.92 12.82 -24.28
N TYR A 447 -58.92 11.92 -24.29
CA TYR A 447 -59.18 10.51 -24.57
C TYR A 447 -58.26 9.56 -23.77
N PHE A 448 -58.94 8.50 -23.33
CA PHE A 448 -58.62 7.40 -22.44
C PHE A 448 -57.35 6.56 -22.71
N ILE A 449 -56.65 6.25 -21.62
CA ILE A 449 -56.23 4.93 -21.09
C ILE A 449 -56.09 3.75 -22.07
N SER A 450 -54.90 3.16 -22.09
CA SER A 450 -54.71 1.70 -22.06
C SER A 450 -53.41 1.35 -21.35
N ALA A 451 -53.54 0.70 -20.19
CA ALA A 451 -52.46 0.11 -19.43
C ALA A 451 -52.17 -1.32 -19.92
N THR A 452 -50.90 -1.66 -20.06
CA THR A 452 -50.44 -3.04 -19.84
C THR A 452 -49.11 -3.00 -19.09
N ALA A 453 -49.13 -3.67 -17.95
CA ALA A 453 -48.09 -3.72 -16.95
C ALA A 453 -46.99 -4.74 -17.29
N THR A 454 -45.78 -4.46 -16.84
CA THR A 454 -44.88 -5.48 -16.30
C THR A 454 -44.29 -4.97 -14.98
N ARG A 455 -44.70 -5.64 -13.90
CA ARG A 455 -44.24 -5.49 -12.52
C ARG A 455 -42.86 -6.14 -12.37
N GLY A 456 -42.00 -5.53 -11.57
CA GLY A 456 -40.81 -6.20 -11.02
C GLY A 456 -39.77 -5.27 -10.41
N ALA A 457 -40.14 -4.39 -9.48
CA ALA A 457 -39.17 -3.68 -8.65
C ALA A 457 -39.59 -3.79 -7.18
N SER A 458 -38.81 -4.56 -6.42
CA SER A 458 -38.92 -4.69 -4.97
C SER A 458 -38.52 -3.38 -4.30
N LYS A 459 -39.37 -2.91 -3.39
CA LYS A 459 -39.09 -1.78 -2.51
C LYS A 459 -37.94 -2.15 -1.58
N GLN A 460 -36.80 -1.49 -1.72
CA GLN A 460 -35.72 -1.56 -0.74
C GLN A 460 -35.94 -0.44 0.29
N GLU A 461 -36.11 -0.86 1.53
CA GLU A 461 -36.38 -0.04 2.70
C GLU A 461 -35.13 0.81 3.02
N ARG A 462 -35.26 2.14 2.91
CA ARG A 462 -34.17 3.08 3.23
C ARG A 462 -33.93 3.07 4.75
N ARG A 463 -32.88 2.38 5.19
CA ARG A 463 -32.29 2.62 6.51
C ARG A 463 -31.68 4.03 6.52
N ALA A 464 -32.10 4.84 7.49
CA ALA A 464 -31.49 6.12 7.80
C ALA A 464 -30.06 5.88 8.30
N GLY A 465 -29.09 5.98 7.38
CA GLY A 465 -27.66 5.99 7.66
C GLY A 465 -27.23 7.39 8.12
N GLY A 466 -26.31 7.42 9.09
CA GLY A 466 -25.84 8.61 9.79
C GLY A 466 -25.22 9.68 8.89
N LEU A 467 -25.06 10.87 9.47
CA LEU A 467 -24.54 12.09 8.85
C LEU A 467 -23.31 11.84 7.95
N ALA A 468 -23.54 11.82 6.63
CA ALA A 468 -22.51 11.79 5.60
C ALA A 468 -22.17 13.22 5.18
N GLY A 469 -20.93 13.65 5.47
CA GLY A 469 -20.44 14.98 5.20
C GLY A 469 -19.59 15.07 3.92
N VAL A 470 -20.09 15.88 2.99
CA VAL A 470 -19.42 16.64 1.91
C VAL A 470 -18.54 15.95 0.85
N LEU A 471 -17.93 14.75 1.01
CA LEU A 471 -17.11 14.13 -0.06
C LEU A 471 -17.10 12.57 -0.08
N ASP A 472 -18.26 11.92 -0.13
CA ASP A 472 -18.39 10.44 -0.09
C ASP A 472 -17.61 9.70 -1.20
N GLY A 473 -17.20 10.40 -2.27
CA GLY A 473 -16.46 9.81 -3.40
C GLY A 473 -14.94 9.75 -3.24
N MET A 474 -14.34 10.49 -2.30
CA MET A 474 -12.88 10.51 -2.15
C MET A 474 -12.32 9.14 -1.75
N GLY A 475 -11.31 8.66 -2.47
CA GLY A 475 -10.67 7.36 -2.21
C GLY A 475 -11.52 6.14 -2.60
N ARG A 476 -12.71 6.34 -3.17
CA ARG A 476 -13.57 5.25 -3.68
C ARG A 476 -13.10 4.77 -5.03
N VAL A 477 -13.42 3.52 -5.36
CA VAL A 477 -13.19 2.96 -6.70
C VAL A 477 -14.50 2.88 -7.47
N LEU A 478 -14.53 3.45 -8.68
CA LEU A 478 -15.72 3.39 -9.55
C LEU A 478 -16.06 1.95 -9.93
N ALA A 479 -17.35 1.61 -9.83
CA ALA A 479 -17.87 0.31 -10.27
C ALA A 479 -18.56 0.37 -11.64
N GLN A 480 -18.70 1.56 -12.21
CA GLN A 480 -19.29 1.85 -13.51
C GLN A 480 -18.40 2.80 -14.33
N ASP A 481 -18.57 2.78 -15.65
CA ASP A 481 -18.06 3.85 -16.54
C ASP A 481 -18.94 5.09 -16.39
N VAL A 482 -18.34 6.28 -16.57
CA VAL A 482 -19.03 7.56 -16.52
C VAL A 482 -18.88 8.28 -17.85
N TYR A 483 -20.01 8.66 -18.43
CA TYR A 483 -20.07 9.30 -19.75
C TYR A 483 -20.53 10.76 -19.65
N ALA A 484 -19.97 11.62 -20.50
CA ALA A 484 -20.40 13.00 -20.61
C ALA A 484 -21.77 13.09 -21.32
N LYS A 485 -22.74 13.74 -20.67
CA LYS A 485 -24.06 14.01 -21.28
C LYS A 485 -24.06 15.23 -22.22
N ASP A 486 -23.10 16.13 -22.04
CA ASP A 486 -22.95 17.40 -22.75
C ASP A 486 -21.50 17.56 -23.24
N ASN A 487 -21.29 18.46 -24.21
CA ASN A 487 -19.95 18.86 -24.64
C ASN A 487 -19.31 19.86 -23.65
N LEU A 488 -17.99 19.90 -23.58
CA LEU A 488 -17.21 20.94 -22.91
C LEU A 488 -16.15 21.54 -23.86
N PRO A 489 -16.16 22.85 -24.12
CA PRO A 489 -17.27 23.76 -23.81
C PRO A 489 -18.53 23.41 -24.64
N PRO A 490 -19.74 23.73 -24.17
CA PRO A 490 -20.99 23.44 -24.88
C PRO A 490 -21.32 24.43 -26.00
N PHE A 491 -20.61 25.55 -26.05
CA PHE A 491 -20.64 26.59 -27.10
C PHE A 491 -19.19 26.90 -27.49
N PRO A 492 -18.92 27.49 -28.67
CA PRO A 492 -17.58 27.97 -28.99
C PRO A 492 -17.22 29.06 -27.98
N ALA A 493 -16.15 28.87 -27.20
CA ALA A 493 -15.80 29.75 -26.09
C ALA A 493 -14.52 30.53 -26.40
N SER A 494 -14.49 31.81 -26.05
CA SER A 494 -13.27 32.61 -26.15
C SER A 494 -12.20 32.11 -25.16
N VAL A 495 -10.96 32.00 -25.61
CA VAL A 495 -9.79 31.70 -24.77
C VAL A 495 -9.24 32.97 -24.10
N LYS A 496 -9.51 34.14 -24.67
CA LYS A 496 -8.95 35.43 -24.26
C LYS A 496 -10.03 36.50 -24.06
N ASP A 497 -9.67 37.54 -23.32
CA ASP A 497 -10.39 38.81 -23.36
C ASP A 497 -9.97 39.57 -24.62
N GLY A 498 -10.95 40.10 -25.36
CA GLY A 498 -10.68 40.78 -26.62
C GLY A 498 -11.90 40.91 -27.51
N TYR A 499 -11.73 40.67 -28.81
CA TYR A 499 -12.77 40.87 -29.81
C TYR A 499 -12.93 39.64 -30.69
N ALA A 500 -14.18 39.17 -30.81
CA ALA A 500 -14.55 38.17 -31.79
C ALA A 500 -14.63 38.83 -33.17
N VAL A 501 -13.83 38.32 -34.09
CA VAL A 501 -13.62 38.90 -35.43
C VAL A 501 -13.90 37.86 -36.51
N ARG A 502 -14.03 38.35 -37.75
CA ARG A 502 -13.88 37.54 -38.95
C ARG A 502 -12.43 37.61 -39.39
N ALA A 503 -11.72 36.49 -39.35
CA ALA A 503 -10.31 36.44 -39.74
C ALA A 503 -10.09 36.95 -41.18
N ALA A 504 -11.05 36.71 -42.08
CA ALA A 504 -11.01 37.18 -43.46
C ALA A 504 -10.99 38.71 -43.62
N ASP A 505 -11.47 39.46 -42.62
CA ASP A 505 -11.50 40.93 -42.70
C ASP A 505 -10.09 41.52 -42.46
N GLY A 506 -9.18 40.79 -41.80
CA GLY A 506 -7.81 41.21 -41.52
C GLY A 506 -7.69 42.40 -40.56
N PRO A 507 -6.50 43.06 -40.49
CA PRO A 507 -6.28 44.27 -39.70
C PRO A 507 -7.15 45.45 -40.14
N GLY A 508 -7.34 46.42 -39.24
CA GLY A 508 -8.01 47.70 -39.51
C GLY A 508 -9.16 48.01 -38.55
N ASP A 509 -9.83 49.12 -38.83
CA ASP A 509 -10.83 49.72 -37.95
C ASP A 509 -12.18 48.98 -38.12
N ARG A 510 -12.86 48.66 -37.02
CA ARG A 510 -14.07 47.84 -36.98
C ARG A 510 -15.10 48.44 -36.03
N PHE A 511 -16.38 48.25 -36.37
CA PHE A 511 -17.50 48.63 -35.51
C PHE A 511 -17.75 47.55 -34.46
N ILE A 512 -17.82 47.95 -33.20
CA ILE A 512 -18.20 47.07 -32.10
C ILE A 512 -19.73 47.04 -32.03
N ILE A 513 -20.31 45.87 -32.23
CA ILE A 513 -21.78 45.69 -32.29
C ILE A 513 -22.39 45.26 -30.95
N GLY A 514 -21.58 45.18 -29.90
CA GLY A 514 -21.98 44.79 -28.56
C GLY A 514 -20.93 43.95 -27.84
N GLU A 515 -21.34 43.34 -26.74
CA GLU A 515 -20.50 42.51 -25.88
C GLU A 515 -21.14 41.13 -25.66
N SER A 516 -20.31 40.08 -25.72
CA SER A 516 -20.64 38.74 -25.26
C SER A 516 -20.00 38.49 -23.90
N GLN A 517 -20.84 38.21 -22.90
CA GLN A 517 -20.42 37.96 -21.51
C GLN A 517 -20.64 36.50 -21.12
N ALA A 518 -19.81 36.01 -20.19
CA ALA A 518 -19.99 34.67 -19.64
C ALA A 518 -21.38 34.52 -18.99
N GLY A 519 -22.07 33.43 -19.32
CA GLY A 519 -23.41 33.11 -18.80
C GLY A 519 -24.57 33.62 -19.65
N GLN A 520 -24.33 34.39 -20.72
CA GLN A 520 -25.37 34.84 -21.66
C GLN A 520 -25.01 34.45 -23.10
N GLN A 521 -25.98 33.89 -23.84
CA GLN A 521 -25.78 33.56 -25.24
C GLN A 521 -25.95 34.83 -26.10
N PRO A 522 -24.97 35.21 -26.94
CA PRO A 522 -25.10 36.37 -27.82
C PRO A 522 -26.21 36.12 -28.87
N THR A 523 -27.04 37.14 -29.10
CA THR A 523 -28.15 37.11 -30.07
C THR A 523 -27.80 37.74 -31.42
N HIS A 524 -26.74 38.55 -31.47
CA HIS A 524 -26.31 39.24 -32.69
C HIS A 524 -25.32 38.39 -33.50
N THR A 525 -25.28 38.60 -34.81
CA THR A 525 -24.35 37.96 -35.73
C THR A 525 -23.32 38.98 -36.21
N VAL A 526 -22.04 38.64 -36.13
CA VAL A 526 -20.93 39.48 -36.59
C VAL A 526 -20.85 39.45 -38.13
N MET A 527 -21.08 40.59 -38.76
CA MET A 527 -21.03 40.77 -40.23
C MET A 527 -19.65 41.30 -40.67
N PRO A 528 -19.29 41.26 -41.98
CA PRO A 528 -18.06 41.88 -42.46
C PRO A 528 -17.88 43.33 -41.99
N GLY A 529 -16.70 43.68 -41.47
CA GLY A 529 -16.38 45.01 -40.94
C GLY A 529 -16.86 45.26 -39.50
N GLN A 530 -17.50 44.27 -38.87
CA GLN A 530 -17.97 44.32 -37.49
C GLN A 530 -17.17 43.38 -36.60
N VAL A 531 -17.15 43.67 -35.30
CA VAL A 531 -16.59 42.83 -34.24
C VAL A 531 -17.49 42.88 -33.02
N MET A 532 -17.37 41.89 -32.13
CA MET A 532 -18.06 41.89 -30.84
C MET A 532 -17.03 41.75 -29.73
N ARG A 533 -17.14 42.55 -28.68
CA ARG A 533 -16.29 42.39 -27.49
C ARG A 533 -16.61 41.05 -26.83
N VAL A 534 -15.59 40.30 -26.45
CA VAL A 534 -15.73 39.01 -25.76
C VAL A 534 -14.79 38.94 -24.57
N THR A 535 -15.27 38.35 -23.48
CA THR A 535 -14.44 38.00 -22.32
C THR A 535 -14.07 36.52 -22.35
N THR A 536 -13.05 36.14 -21.58
CA THR A 536 -12.54 34.78 -21.47
C THR A 536 -13.64 33.85 -20.97
N GLY A 537 -13.90 32.78 -21.71
CA GLY A 537 -14.97 31.83 -21.43
C GLY A 537 -16.36 32.25 -21.93
N ALA A 538 -16.53 33.46 -22.47
CA ALA A 538 -17.78 33.89 -23.09
C ALA A 538 -18.04 33.15 -24.42
N PRO A 539 -19.31 32.97 -24.82
CA PRO A 539 -19.63 32.39 -26.11
C PRO A 539 -19.20 33.29 -27.26
N VAL A 540 -18.60 32.72 -28.30
CA VAL A 540 -18.29 33.43 -29.55
C VAL A 540 -19.59 33.57 -30.36
N PRO A 541 -19.97 34.78 -30.80
CA PRO A 541 -21.18 35.01 -31.57
C PRO A 541 -21.12 34.36 -32.96
N CYS A 542 -22.30 34.10 -33.54
CA CYS A 542 -22.39 33.66 -34.93
C CYS A 542 -21.73 34.69 -35.86
N GLY A 543 -21.11 34.22 -36.94
CA GLY A 543 -20.45 35.07 -37.93
C GLY A 543 -18.97 35.34 -37.67
N ALA A 544 -18.52 35.30 -36.41
CA ALA A 544 -17.10 35.35 -36.05
C ALA A 544 -16.45 33.96 -36.10
N ASP A 545 -15.18 33.91 -36.49
CA ASP A 545 -14.40 32.68 -36.62
C ASP A 545 -13.01 32.75 -35.96
N ALA A 546 -12.65 33.87 -35.35
CA ALA A 546 -11.42 34.04 -34.56
C ALA A 546 -11.65 35.04 -33.42
N VAL A 547 -10.78 34.99 -32.41
CA VAL A 547 -10.67 36.03 -31.37
C VAL A 547 -9.30 36.69 -31.47
N VAL A 548 -9.28 38.03 -31.38
CA VAL A 548 -8.06 38.82 -31.21
C VAL A 548 -8.03 39.32 -29.79
N GLN A 549 -6.95 39.02 -29.06
CA GLN A 549 -6.76 39.46 -27.68
C GLN A 549 -6.67 40.98 -27.60
N VAL A 550 -7.13 41.57 -26.49
CA VAL A 550 -7.22 43.04 -26.32
C VAL A 550 -5.87 43.75 -26.53
N GLU A 551 -4.75 43.09 -26.22
CA GLU A 551 -3.40 43.63 -26.38
C GLU A 551 -3.03 43.89 -27.86
N ASP A 552 -3.67 43.19 -28.79
CA ASP A 552 -3.48 43.34 -30.23
C ASP A 552 -4.56 44.25 -30.85
N THR A 553 -5.13 45.14 -30.04
CA THR A 553 -6.15 46.10 -30.47
C THR A 553 -5.94 47.48 -29.87
N GLU A 554 -6.43 48.52 -30.56
CA GLU A 554 -6.47 49.89 -30.05
C GLU A 554 -7.91 50.41 -30.09
N LEU A 555 -8.45 50.84 -28.95
CA LEU A 555 -9.78 51.45 -28.90
C LEU A 555 -9.74 52.82 -29.59
N LEU A 556 -10.64 53.04 -30.56
CA LEU A 556 -10.68 54.28 -31.35
C LEU A 556 -11.81 55.22 -30.90
N ARG A 557 -12.97 54.65 -30.58
CA ARG A 557 -14.13 55.42 -30.14
C ARG A 557 -14.94 54.65 -29.10
N GLU A 558 -15.38 55.38 -28.09
CA GLU A 558 -16.34 54.97 -27.06
C GLU A 558 -17.51 55.97 -27.02
N SER A 559 -18.58 55.60 -26.33
CA SER A 559 -19.73 56.49 -26.09
C SER A 559 -19.34 57.70 -25.24
N ASP A 560 -20.11 58.79 -25.33
CA ASP A 560 -19.81 60.04 -24.62
C ASP A 560 -19.78 59.90 -23.08
N ASP A 561 -20.45 58.86 -22.55
CA ASP A 561 -20.47 58.51 -21.13
C ASP A 561 -19.42 57.45 -20.74
N GLY A 562 -18.61 56.97 -21.69
CA GLY A 562 -17.55 55.98 -21.50
C GLY A 562 -18.05 54.59 -21.13
N THR A 563 -19.33 54.29 -21.36
CA THR A 563 -19.94 53.01 -20.96
C THR A 563 -19.91 51.95 -22.05
N GLU A 564 -19.85 52.34 -23.33
CA GLU A 564 -19.84 51.42 -24.47
C GLU A 564 -18.68 51.72 -25.42
N GLU A 565 -17.94 50.68 -25.79
CA GLU A 565 -16.93 50.75 -26.85
C GLU A 565 -17.64 50.67 -28.21
N LEU A 566 -17.33 51.60 -29.13
CA LEU A 566 -18.04 51.73 -30.40
C LEU A 566 -17.16 51.35 -31.61
N GLU A 567 -15.87 51.68 -31.60
CA GLU A 567 -14.94 51.36 -32.68
C GLU A 567 -13.57 50.94 -32.13
N VAL A 568 -12.99 49.90 -32.73
CA VAL A 568 -11.66 49.36 -32.38
C VAL A 568 -10.83 49.12 -33.62
N ARG A 569 -9.52 49.35 -33.52
CA ARG A 569 -8.54 48.96 -34.52
C ARG A 569 -7.98 47.58 -34.18
N ILE A 570 -8.11 46.64 -35.12
CA ILE A 570 -7.44 45.34 -35.06
C ILE A 570 -6.04 45.50 -35.65
N LEU A 571 -4.99 45.23 -34.87
CA LEU A 571 -3.60 45.44 -35.29
C LEU A 571 -3.01 44.27 -36.08
N VAL A 572 -3.54 43.06 -35.85
CA VAL A 572 -2.95 41.80 -36.35
C VAL A 572 -3.89 41.05 -37.28
N GLN A 573 -3.31 40.28 -38.20
CA GLN A 573 -4.06 39.35 -39.04
C GLN A 573 -4.36 38.07 -38.25
N ALA A 574 -5.61 37.91 -37.81
CA ALA A 574 -6.07 36.71 -37.12
C ALA A 574 -6.09 35.48 -38.06
N ARG A 575 -5.88 34.29 -37.50
CA ARG A 575 -6.09 33.01 -38.20
C ARG A 575 -7.46 32.43 -37.88
N PRO A 576 -8.17 31.79 -38.83
CA PRO A 576 -9.41 31.09 -38.51
C PRO A 576 -9.23 30.08 -37.36
N GLY A 577 -10.13 30.11 -36.39
CA GLY A 577 -10.11 29.28 -35.17
C GLY A 577 -9.17 29.76 -34.07
N GLN A 578 -8.41 30.84 -34.27
CA GLN A 578 -7.50 31.39 -33.25
C GLN A 578 -8.27 31.79 -31.99
N ASP A 579 -7.71 31.41 -30.83
CA ASP A 579 -8.20 31.79 -29.49
C ASP A 579 -9.68 31.45 -29.24
N ILE A 580 -10.18 30.43 -29.94
CA ILE A 580 -11.51 29.85 -29.74
C ILE A 580 -11.35 28.39 -29.32
N ARG A 581 -12.03 27.98 -28.26
CA ARG A 581 -12.28 26.56 -27.93
C ARG A 581 -13.59 26.15 -28.60
N PRO A 582 -13.57 25.33 -29.67
CA PRO A 582 -14.80 24.86 -30.32
C PRO A 582 -15.67 24.02 -29.37
N ILE A 583 -16.92 23.78 -29.78
CA ILE A 583 -17.82 22.89 -29.04
C ILE A 583 -17.18 21.51 -28.88
N GLY A 584 -17.11 21.03 -27.64
CA GLY A 584 -16.58 19.71 -27.30
C GLY A 584 -15.07 19.57 -27.51
N HIS A 585 -14.33 20.68 -27.46
CA HIS A 585 -12.88 20.69 -27.55
C HIS A 585 -12.22 19.89 -26.43
N ASP A 586 -12.69 20.04 -25.18
CA ASP A 586 -12.12 19.37 -24.01
C ASP A 586 -12.80 18.03 -23.73
N ILE A 587 -14.13 17.97 -23.85
CA ILE A 587 -14.93 16.76 -23.62
C ILE A 587 -16.06 16.71 -24.65
N LYS A 588 -16.22 15.58 -25.33
CA LYS A 588 -17.34 15.37 -26.25
C LYS A 588 -18.52 14.71 -25.56
N ARG A 589 -19.73 15.07 -25.96
CA ARG A 589 -20.94 14.36 -25.56
C ARG A 589 -20.83 12.88 -25.96
N GLY A 590 -21.12 12.01 -25.00
CA GLY A 590 -21.03 10.55 -25.14
C GLY A 590 -19.64 9.98 -24.87
N GLU A 591 -18.63 10.81 -24.61
CA GLU A 591 -17.28 10.36 -24.25
C GLU A 591 -17.24 9.76 -22.84
N CYS A 592 -16.50 8.66 -22.67
CA CYS A 592 -16.24 8.08 -21.36
C CYS A 592 -15.16 8.90 -20.65
N VAL A 593 -15.54 9.66 -19.61
CA VAL A 593 -14.63 10.56 -18.89
C VAL A 593 -13.93 9.90 -17.72
N LEU A 594 -14.54 8.87 -17.13
CA LEU A 594 -13.94 8.04 -16.08
C LEU A 594 -14.34 6.59 -16.30
N SER A 595 -13.36 5.69 -16.28
CA SER A 595 -13.57 4.24 -16.41
C SER A 595 -13.89 3.58 -15.07
N LYS A 596 -14.63 2.48 -15.12
CA LYS A 596 -14.73 1.50 -14.04
C LYS A 596 -13.34 1.08 -13.58
N GLY A 597 -13.15 0.99 -12.26
CA GLY A 597 -11.86 0.66 -11.64
C GLY A 597 -10.98 1.87 -11.34
N THR A 598 -11.37 3.08 -11.76
CA THR A 598 -10.66 4.31 -11.40
C THR A 598 -10.81 4.58 -9.90
N HIS A 599 -9.67 4.73 -9.22
CA HIS A 599 -9.58 5.15 -7.82
C HIS A 599 -9.62 6.69 -7.75
N MET A 600 -10.69 7.24 -7.19
CA MET A 600 -11.02 8.66 -7.32
C MET A 600 -10.25 9.55 -6.34
N GLY A 601 -9.56 10.55 -6.88
CA GLY A 601 -9.01 11.69 -6.16
C GLY A 601 -9.78 12.98 -6.45
N PRO A 602 -9.21 14.16 -6.09
CA PRO A 602 -9.90 15.44 -6.24
C PRO A 602 -10.27 15.78 -7.69
N SER A 603 -9.40 15.42 -8.65
CA SER A 603 -9.62 15.68 -10.07
C SER A 603 -10.80 14.89 -10.62
N GLU A 604 -10.93 13.62 -10.23
CA GLU A 604 -12.04 12.76 -10.66
C GLU A 604 -13.37 13.28 -10.11
N ILE A 605 -13.40 13.75 -8.86
CA ILE A 605 -14.59 14.40 -8.29
C ILE A 605 -14.95 15.68 -9.06
N GLY A 606 -13.95 16.48 -9.43
CA GLY A 606 -14.14 17.66 -10.28
C GLY A 606 -14.69 17.30 -11.67
N LEU A 607 -14.24 16.19 -12.25
CA LEU A 607 -14.70 15.72 -13.55
C LEU A 607 -16.15 15.21 -13.49
N LEU A 608 -16.52 14.46 -12.45
CA LEU A 608 -17.92 14.09 -12.18
C LEU A 608 -18.83 15.32 -12.09
N ALA A 609 -18.39 16.35 -11.36
CA ALA A 609 -19.11 17.61 -11.25
C ALA A 609 -19.21 18.33 -12.60
N THR A 610 -18.15 18.33 -13.40
CA THR A 610 -18.09 18.94 -14.73
C THR A 610 -19.10 18.33 -15.69
N VAL A 611 -19.21 17.00 -15.72
CA VAL A 611 -20.23 16.31 -16.55
C VAL A 611 -21.61 16.24 -15.90
N GLY A 612 -21.75 16.79 -14.69
CA GLY A 612 -23.01 16.84 -13.95
C GLY A 612 -23.58 15.47 -13.61
N VAL A 613 -22.73 14.48 -13.36
CA VAL A 613 -23.09 13.15 -12.83
C VAL A 613 -22.85 13.21 -11.34
N THR A 614 -23.91 13.26 -10.51
CA THR A 614 -23.81 13.52 -9.06
C THR A 614 -23.92 12.28 -8.18
N GLU A 615 -24.40 11.19 -8.76
CA GLU A 615 -24.53 9.88 -8.13
C GLU A 615 -23.73 8.87 -8.96
N VAL A 616 -22.92 8.06 -8.28
CA VAL A 616 -22.05 7.08 -8.92
C VAL A 616 -22.07 5.77 -8.15
N GLU A 617 -22.05 4.67 -8.88
CA GLU A 617 -21.83 3.34 -8.32
C GLU A 617 -20.34 3.13 -8.04
N VAL A 618 -20.03 2.79 -6.80
CA VAL A 618 -18.66 2.56 -6.30
C VAL A 618 -18.58 1.23 -5.56
N GLN A 619 -17.36 0.75 -5.40
CA GLN A 619 -17.08 -0.39 -4.52
C GLN A 619 -17.23 0.02 -3.04
N LYS A 620 -17.80 -0.88 -2.24
CA LYS A 620 -17.97 -0.66 -0.80
C LYS A 620 -16.63 -0.61 -0.08
N PHE A 621 -16.54 0.25 0.92
CA PHE A 621 -15.44 0.20 1.88
C PHE A 621 -15.67 -0.94 2.89
N PRO A 622 -14.62 -1.71 3.23
CA PRO A 622 -14.71 -2.70 4.29
C PRO A 622 -14.90 -2.02 5.65
N VAL A 623 -15.81 -2.55 6.47
CA VAL A 623 -15.91 -2.16 7.88
C VAL A 623 -14.93 -3.00 8.70
N VAL A 624 -14.12 -2.35 9.54
CA VAL A 624 -13.03 -3.00 10.27
C VAL A 624 -13.23 -2.92 11.79
N ALA A 625 -13.42 -4.05 12.44
CA ALA A 625 -13.49 -4.16 13.89
C ALA A 625 -12.09 -4.38 14.49
N VAL A 626 -11.77 -3.66 15.57
CA VAL A 626 -10.47 -3.75 16.26
C VAL A 626 -10.67 -4.03 17.75
N MET A 627 -9.96 -5.03 18.27
CA MET A 627 -9.88 -5.36 19.69
C MET A 627 -8.43 -5.58 20.14
N SER A 628 -8.14 -5.31 21.42
CA SER A 628 -6.89 -5.70 22.06
C SER A 628 -7.13 -6.82 23.07
N THR A 629 -6.18 -7.73 23.23
CA THR A 629 -6.27 -8.86 24.16
C THR A 629 -5.09 -8.83 25.13
N GLY A 630 -5.36 -8.98 26.42
CA GLY A 630 -4.30 -9.06 27.43
C GLY A 630 -4.79 -8.65 28.81
N ASN A 631 -4.62 -9.53 29.79
CA ASN A 631 -4.96 -9.21 31.17
C ASN A 631 -4.08 -8.11 31.77
N GLU A 632 -2.95 -7.75 31.16
CA GLU A 632 -2.10 -6.62 31.55
C GLU A 632 -2.66 -5.26 31.11
N LEU A 633 -3.64 -5.24 30.21
CA LEU A 633 -4.10 -4.02 29.57
C LEU A 633 -5.09 -3.23 30.43
N LEU A 634 -5.00 -1.90 30.30
CA LEU A 634 -5.95 -0.91 30.79
C LEU A 634 -6.32 0.04 29.65
N ASN A 635 -7.43 0.76 29.74
CA ASN A 635 -7.76 1.76 28.74
C ASN A 635 -6.80 2.96 28.82
N PRO A 636 -6.66 3.75 27.75
CA PRO A 636 -5.83 4.95 27.75
C PRO A 636 -6.19 5.95 28.87
N GLU A 637 -7.46 6.03 29.24
CA GLU A 637 -7.99 6.94 30.25
C GLU A 637 -7.69 6.51 31.69
N ASP A 638 -7.32 5.24 31.90
CA ASP A 638 -7.15 4.66 33.23
C ASP A 638 -5.76 5.00 33.83
N ASP A 639 -5.70 5.05 35.15
CA ASP A 639 -4.44 5.16 35.91
C ASP A 639 -3.70 3.81 36.00
N LEU A 640 -2.36 3.86 35.95
CA LEU A 640 -1.55 2.64 35.99
C LEU A 640 -1.55 1.98 37.37
N HIS A 641 -1.64 0.66 37.38
CA HIS A 641 -1.52 -0.18 38.58
C HIS A 641 -0.41 -1.23 38.36
N PRO A 642 0.12 -1.86 39.43
CA PRO A 642 1.22 -2.83 39.30
C PRO A 642 0.94 -3.94 38.28
N GLY A 643 1.90 -4.16 37.38
CA GLY A 643 1.78 -5.19 36.33
C GLY A 643 0.85 -4.83 35.17
N LYS A 644 0.32 -3.61 35.12
CA LYS A 644 -0.57 -3.13 34.05
C LYS A 644 0.11 -2.11 33.15
N ILE A 645 -0.30 -2.07 31.89
CA ILE A 645 0.07 -1.08 30.88
C ILE A 645 -1.18 -0.59 30.14
N ARG A 646 -1.13 0.62 29.57
CA ARG A 646 -2.23 1.13 28.74
C ARG A 646 -2.22 0.48 27.35
N ASP A 647 -3.40 0.16 26.85
CA ASP A 647 -3.60 -0.31 25.49
C ASP A 647 -3.33 0.83 24.49
N SER A 648 -2.23 0.68 23.74
CA SER A 648 -1.84 1.63 22.69
C SER A 648 -2.09 1.09 21.28
N ASN A 649 -2.20 -0.23 21.13
CA ASN A 649 -2.31 -0.86 19.82
C ASN A 649 -3.66 -0.57 19.20
N ARG A 650 -4.74 -0.69 19.97
CA ARG A 650 -6.09 -0.42 19.49
C ARG A 650 -6.21 0.99 18.91
N SER A 651 -5.77 2.01 19.65
CA SER A 651 -5.78 3.39 19.18
C SER A 651 -4.90 3.59 17.93
N THR A 652 -3.72 2.98 17.90
CA THR A 652 -2.80 3.07 16.76
C THR A 652 -3.41 2.43 15.50
N LEU A 653 -3.95 1.20 15.63
CA LEU A 653 -4.54 0.46 14.52
C LEU A 653 -5.80 1.16 13.98
N LEU A 654 -6.69 1.61 14.86
CA LEU A 654 -7.88 2.38 14.48
C LEU A 654 -7.48 3.64 13.70
N ALA A 655 -6.49 4.39 14.18
CA ALA A 655 -5.99 5.59 13.49
C ALA A 655 -5.38 5.27 12.13
N THR A 656 -4.56 4.21 12.01
CA THR A 656 -3.99 3.77 10.73
C THR A 656 -5.08 3.39 9.72
N ILE A 657 -6.13 2.70 10.14
CA ILE A 657 -7.24 2.30 9.27
C ILE A 657 -8.07 3.53 8.84
N GLN A 658 -8.32 4.45 9.77
CA GLN A 658 -9.04 5.71 9.52
C GLN A 658 -8.27 6.66 8.59
N GLU A 659 -6.93 6.68 8.67
CA GLU A 659 -6.08 7.45 7.74
C GLU A 659 -6.29 7.03 6.29
N HIS A 660 -6.63 5.75 6.05
CA HIS A 660 -6.99 5.24 4.73
C HIS A 660 -8.47 5.42 4.36
N GLY A 661 -9.28 6.05 5.21
CA GLY A 661 -10.69 6.37 4.95
C GLY A 661 -11.69 5.25 5.27
N TYR A 662 -11.25 4.13 5.86
CA TYR A 662 -12.14 3.01 6.15
C TYR A 662 -12.92 3.18 7.46
N PRO A 663 -14.21 2.79 7.51
CA PRO A 663 -15.00 2.82 8.73
C PRO A 663 -14.51 1.78 9.74
N THR A 664 -14.43 2.18 11.01
CA THR A 664 -13.91 1.33 12.09
C THR A 664 -14.91 1.10 13.21
N ILE A 665 -14.80 -0.07 13.86
CA ILE A 665 -15.55 -0.45 15.06
C ILE A 665 -14.54 -0.76 16.17
N ASN A 666 -14.72 -0.13 17.32
CA ASN A 666 -13.90 -0.38 18.49
C ASN A 666 -14.60 -1.40 19.40
N LEU A 667 -14.02 -2.61 19.53
CA LEU A 667 -14.53 -3.69 20.38
C LEU A 667 -13.90 -3.71 21.78
N GLY A 668 -13.01 -2.77 22.10
CA GLY A 668 -12.44 -2.64 23.44
C GLY A 668 -11.27 -3.59 23.74
N ILE A 669 -11.05 -3.77 25.04
CA ILE A 669 -10.05 -4.70 25.61
C ILE A 669 -10.77 -5.97 26.03
N VAL A 670 -10.19 -7.12 25.70
CA VAL A 670 -10.74 -8.44 26.04
C VAL A 670 -9.73 -9.23 26.87
N GLY A 671 -10.20 -9.89 27.91
CA GLY A 671 -9.37 -10.68 28.82
C GLY A 671 -8.83 -11.95 28.14
N ASP A 672 -7.75 -12.52 28.71
CA ASP A 672 -7.20 -13.78 28.19
C ASP A 672 -8.01 -14.98 28.72
N ASN A 673 -9.24 -15.13 28.24
CA ASN A 673 -10.04 -16.34 28.44
C ASN A 673 -10.84 -16.68 27.18
N PRO A 674 -11.09 -17.97 26.91
CA PRO A 674 -11.74 -18.40 25.66
C PRO A 674 -13.14 -17.80 25.43
N ASP A 675 -13.97 -17.73 26.48
CA ASP A 675 -15.37 -17.29 26.38
C ASP A 675 -15.47 -15.82 25.98
N ASP A 676 -14.70 -14.94 26.63
CA ASP A 676 -14.68 -13.50 26.32
C ASP A 676 -14.13 -13.24 24.91
N LEU A 677 -13.09 -13.99 24.50
CA LEU A 677 -12.53 -13.91 23.15
C LEU A 677 -13.56 -14.33 22.09
N LEU A 678 -14.26 -15.45 22.30
CA LEU A 678 -15.27 -15.95 21.38
C LEU A 678 -16.44 -14.97 21.25
N ASN A 679 -16.92 -14.41 22.36
CA ASN A 679 -18.00 -13.43 22.36
C ASN A 679 -17.63 -12.18 21.56
N ALA A 680 -16.43 -11.64 21.78
CA ALA A 680 -15.96 -10.46 21.07
C ALA A 680 -15.70 -10.73 19.57
N LEU A 681 -15.18 -11.90 19.23
CA LEU A 681 -15.02 -12.33 17.82
C LEU A 681 -16.38 -12.43 17.12
N ASN A 682 -17.37 -13.05 17.75
CA ASN A 682 -18.74 -13.14 17.23
C ASN A 682 -19.39 -11.76 17.06
N GLU A 683 -19.19 -10.86 18.03
CA GLU A 683 -19.65 -9.47 17.91
C GLU A 683 -19.00 -8.79 16.69
N GLY A 684 -17.68 -8.90 16.53
CA GLY A 684 -16.95 -8.35 15.40
C GLY A 684 -17.44 -8.88 14.05
N ILE A 685 -17.62 -10.19 13.95
CA ILE A 685 -18.13 -10.88 12.75
C ILE A 685 -19.50 -10.37 12.32
N SER A 686 -20.40 -10.14 13.29
CA SER A 686 -21.75 -9.67 13.01
C SER A 686 -21.82 -8.23 12.50
N ARG A 687 -20.78 -7.42 12.77
CA ARG A 687 -20.78 -5.97 12.53
C ARG A 687 -19.75 -5.50 11.49
N ALA A 688 -18.74 -6.31 11.17
CA ALA A 688 -17.60 -5.93 10.34
C ALA A 688 -17.28 -6.97 9.27
N ASP A 689 -16.51 -6.57 8.26
CA ASP A 689 -15.98 -7.47 7.21
C ASP A 689 -14.60 -8.00 7.57
N VAL A 690 -13.86 -7.22 8.36
CA VAL A 690 -12.53 -7.56 8.84
C VAL A 690 -12.49 -7.40 10.36
N ILE A 691 -11.94 -8.39 11.06
CA ILE A 691 -11.64 -8.32 12.49
C ILE A 691 -10.13 -8.29 12.67
N ILE A 692 -9.65 -7.37 13.48
CA ILE A 692 -8.24 -7.23 13.85
C ILE A 692 -8.12 -7.36 15.36
N THR A 693 -7.26 -8.27 15.79
CA THR A 693 -6.90 -8.41 17.19
C THR A 693 -5.42 -8.08 17.39
N SER A 694 -5.04 -7.65 18.60
CA SER A 694 -3.64 -7.49 18.97
C SER A 694 -3.36 -8.08 20.35
N GLY A 695 -2.37 -8.98 20.43
CA GLY A 695 -2.05 -9.74 21.65
C GLY A 695 -2.45 -11.21 21.54
N GLY A 696 -2.11 -12.04 22.53
CA GLY A 696 -2.62 -13.42 22.62
C GLY A 696 -2.21 -14.42 21.52
N VAL A 697 -1.18 -14.12 20.71
CA VAL A 697 -0.83 -14.90 19.48
C VAL A 697 0.53 -15.62 19.53
N SER A 698 1.24 -15.59 20.64
CA SER A 698 2.59 -16.15 20.76
C SER A 698 2.56 -17.63 21.19
N MET A 699 3.40 -18.01 22.16
CA MET A 699 3.51 -19.35 22.75
C MET A 699 3.21 -19.34 24.26
N GLY A 700 2.53 -18.30 24.76
CA GLY A 700 2.16 -18.17 26.16
C GLY A 700 1.09 -19.19 26.57
N GLU A 701 1.10 -19.60 27.84
CA GLU A 701 0.08 -20.52 28.39
C GLU A 701 -1.35 -19.92 28.38
N LYS A 702 -1.44 -18.60 28.18
CA LYS A 702 -2.68 -17.82 28.09
C LYS A 702 -2.98 -17.31 26.67
N ASP A 703 -2.22 -17.75 25.67
CA ASP A 703 -2.45 -17.37 24.27
C ASP A 703 -3.55 -18.26 23.66
N TYR A 704 -4.80 -18.00 24.05
CA TYR A 704 -5.97 -18.80 23.64
C TYR A 704 -6.47 -18.47 22.23
N LEU A 705 -6.07 -17.33 21.65
CA LEU A 705 -6.73 -16.80 20.46
C LEU A 705 -6.68 -17.76 19.26
N LYS A 706 -5.52 -18.39 18.99
CA LYS A 706 -5.39 -19.37 17.90
C LYS A 706 -6.28 -20.59 18.10
N GLN A 707 -6.42 -21.03 19.35
CA GLN A 707 -7.30 -22.14 19.70
C GLN A 707 -8.76 -21.77 19.51
N VAL A 708 -9.18 -20.58 19.96
CA VAL A 708 -10.55 -20.08 19.80
C VAL A 708 -10.91 -19.94 18.33
N LEU A 709 -9.99 -19.42 17.50
CA LEU A 709 -10.19 -19.30 16.06
C LEU A 709 -10.41 -20.67 15.39
N ASP A 710 -9.59 -21.66 15.71
CA ASP A 710 -9.63 -22.99 15.07
C ASP A 710 -10.79 -23.86 15.60
N ILE A 711 -10.88 -23.99 16.93
CA ILE A 711 -11.78 -24.95 17.58
C ILE A 711 -13.19 -24.39 17.75
N ASP A 712 -13.33 -23.16 18.25
CA ASP A 712 -14.62 -22.63 18.68
C ASP A 712 -15.31 -21.83 17.57
N LEU A 713 -14.54 -21.09 16.78
CA LEU A 713 -15.03 -20.30 15.65
C LEU A 713 -15.02 -21.07 14.32
N HIS A 714 -14.32 -22.21 14.27
CA HIS A 714 -14.13 -23.01 13.05
C HIS A 714 -13.56 -22.18 11.87
N ALA A 715 -12.74 -21.18 12.18
CA ALA A 715 -12.09 -20.36 11.18
C ALA A 715 -10.89 -21.11 10.58
N GLN A 716 -10.69 -20.96 9.27
CA GLN A 716 -9.53 -21.53 8.60
C GLN A 716 -8.31 -20.64 8.82
N ILE A 717 -7.37 -21.09 9.65
CA ILE A 717 -6.08 -20.42 9.84
C ILE A 717 -5.15 -20.76 8.67
N HIS A 718 -4.82 -19.76 7.86
CA HIS A 718 -3.94 -19.93 6.68
C HIS A 718 -2.46 -19.93 7.06
N PHE A 719 -2.09 -19.09 8.02
CA PHE A 719 -0.78 -19.13 8.68
C PHE A 719 -0.87 -18.58 10.09
N GLY A 720 -0.05 -19.13 11.00
CA GLY A 720 0.06 -18.68 12.39
C GLY A 720 1.43 -18.11 12.77
N ARG A 721 2.39 -18.12 11.83
CA ARG A 721 3.74 -17.55 11.97
C ARG A 721 4.31 -17.14 10.63
N VAL A 722 5.00 -16.00 10.60
CA VAL A 722 5.65 -15.45 9.39
C VAL A 722 7.14 -15.21 9.64
N PHE A 723 7.99 -15.58 8.69
CA PHE A 723 9.43 -15.38 8.71
C PHE A 723 9.78 -13.90 8.45
N MET A 724 9.60 -13.07 9.47
CA MET A 724 9.82 -11.62 9.40
C MET A 724 10.23 -11.03 10.75
N LYS A 725 10.79 -9.82 10.71
CA LYS A 725 11.10 -9.00 11.89
C LYS A 725 10.65 -7.55 11.69
N PRO A 726 9.97 -6.93 12.66
CA PRO A 726 9.15 -7.59 13.68
C PRO A 726 7.92 -8.28 13.04
N GLY A 727 7.21 -9.15 13.77
CA GLY A 727 5.96 -9.73 13.27
C GLY A 727 5.85 -11.27 13.26
N LEU A 728 6.81 -11.99 13.85
CA LEU A 728 6.84 -13.46 13.83
C LEU A 728 5.50 -14.17 14.14
N PRO A 729 4.72 -13.79 15.18
CA PRO A 729 3.49 -14.52 15.54
C PRO A 729 2.23 -14.06 14.77
N THR A 730 2.37 -13.22 13.75
CA THR A 730 1.23 -12.75 12.94
C THR A 730 0.45 -13.93 12.39
N THR A 731 -0.86 -13.88 12.58
CA THR A 731 -1.77 -14.96 12.21
C THR A 731 -2.89 -14.39 11.33
N PHE A 732 -3.24 -15.12 10.27
CA PHE A 732 -4.32 -14.76 9.36
C PHE A 732 -5.27 -15.94 9.20
N ALA A 733 -6.56 -15.66 9.32
CA ALA A 733 -7.62 -16.64 9.19
C ALA A 733 -8.80 -16.07 8.40
N THR A 734 -9.61 -16.97 7.85
CA THR A 734 -10.89 -16.63 7.22
C THR A 734 -12.02 -17.46 7.82
N VAL A 735 -13.20 -16.87 7.91
CA VAL A 735 -14.42 -17.59 8.27
C VAL A 735 -15.51 -17.23 7.26
N ASP A 736 -16.17 -18.24 6.72
CA ASP A 736 -17.24 -18.08 5.74
C ASP A 736 -18.59 -18.25 6.48
N ILE A 737 -19.40 -17.20 6.52
CA ILE A 737 -20.69 -17.17 7.24
C ILE A 737 -21.76 -16.66 6.28
N ASP A 738 -22.83 -17.43 6.11
CA ASP A 738 -23.94 -17.12 5.19
C ASP A 738 -23.49 -16.74 3.77
N GLY A 739 -22.42 -17.39 3.28
CA GLY A 739 -21.83 -17.14 1.97
C GLY A 739 -20.96 -15.88 1.87
N ALA A 740 -20.78 -15.14 2.96
CA ALA A 740 -19.88 -14.00 3.06
C ALA A 740 -18.58 -14.38 3.78
N ARG A 741 -17.45 -14.11 3.14
CA ARG A 741 -16.12 -14.32 3.73
C ARG A 741 -15.74 -13.16 4.64
N LYS A 742 -15.39 -13.46 5.88
CA LYS A 742 -14.83 -12.52 6.86
C LYS A 742 -13.33 -12.79 7.03
N LEU A 743 -12.55 -11.72 7.15
CA LEU A 743 -11.11 -11.80 7.34
C LEU A 743 -10.76 -11.55 8.82
N ILE A 744 -9.85 -12.34 9.37
CA ILE A 744 -9.38 -12.18 10.75
C ILE A 744 -7.86 -12.06 10.74
N PHE A 745 -7.37 -10.92 11.22
CA PHE A 745 -5.95 -10.67 11.42
C PHE A 745 -5.63 -10.63 12.91
N ALA A 746 -4.91 -11.63 13.37
CA ALA A 746 -4.46 -11.72 14.75
C ALA A 746 -3.00 -11.26 14.83
N LEU A 747 -2.84 -9.99 15.18
CA LEU A 747 -1.57 -9.27 15.14
C LEU A 747 -0.78 -9.42 16.46
N PRO A 748 0.55 -9.27 16.44
CA PRO A 748 1.35 -9.36 17.65
C PRO A 748 1.03 -8.23 18.65
N GLY A 749 1.09 -8.52 19.95
CA GLY A 749 0.83 -7.53 21.02
C GLY A 749 1.92 -6.46 21.20
N ASN A 750 3.12 -6.68 20.65
CA ASN A 750 4.17 -5.67 20.68
C ASN A 750 3.80 -4.48 19.78
N PRO A 751 3.76 -3.22 20.29
CA PRO A 751 3.16 -2.10 19.56
C PRO A 751 3.69 -1.86 18.15
N VAL A 752 5.00 -1.93 17.97
CA VAL A 752 5.60 -1.77 16.64
C VAL A 752 5.19 -2.89 15.71
N SER A 753 5.15 -4.12 16.23
CA SER A 753 4.85 -5.30 15.43
C SER A 753 3.42 -5.21 14.90
N ALA A 754 2.48 -4.74 15.72
CA ALA A 754 1.09 -4.50 15.34
C ALA A 754 1.00 -3.52 14.15
N VAL A 755 1.60 -2.33 14.25
CA VAL A 755 1.50 -1.34 13.16
C VAL A 755 2.29 -1.73 11.90
N VAL A 756 3.44 -2.41 12.03
CA VAL A 756 4.20 -2.93 10.87
C VAL A 756 3.39 -3.97 10.12
N THR A 757 2.81 -4.94 10.83
CA THR A 757 2.03 -6.02 10.22
C THR A 757 0.68 -5.55 9.69
N CYS A 758 0.08 -4.53 10.32
CA CYS A 758 -1.08 -3.83 9.78
C CYS A 758 -0.77 -3.20 8.41
N ASN A 759 0.33 -2.45 8.31
CA ASN A 759 0.75 -1.84 7.05
C ASN A 759 1.08 -2.88 5.97
N LEU A 760 1.73 -3.99 6.33
CA LEU A 760 2.16 -5.01 5.38
C LEU A 760 1.03 -5.92 4.88
N PHE A 761 0.06 -6.27 5.73
CA PHE A 761 -0.96 -7.28 5.39
C PHE A 761 -2.38 -6.71 5.37
N VAL A 762 -2.75 -5.96 6.41
CA VAL A 762 -4.12 -5.46 6.56
C VAL A 762 -4.41 -4.40 5.50
N ILE A 763 -3.58 -3.37 5.36
CA ILE A 763 -3.85 -2.27 4.43
C ILE A 763 -3.98 -2.76 2.97
N PRO A 764 -3.09 -3.64 2.44
CA PRO A 764 -3.28 -4.23 1.12
C PRO A 764 -4.56 -5.07 0.99
N ALA A 765 -4.94 -5.82 2.04
CA ALA A 765 -6.22 -6.54 2.04
C ALA A 765 -7.41 -5.56 1.95
N LEU A 766 -7.43 -4.51 2.75
CA LEU A 766 -8.50 -3.50 2.71
C LEU A 766 -8.58 -2.80 1.34
N ARG A 767 -7.42 -2.49 0.73
CA ARG A 767 -7.34 -1.94 -0.64
C ARG A 767 -7.96 -2.87 -1.68
N LYS A 768 -7.72 -4.17 -1.55
CA LYS A 768 -8.35 -5.17 -2.44
C LYS A 768 -9.85 -5.27 -2.20
N MET A 769 -10.29 -5.25 -0.93
CA MET A 769 -11.72 -5.31 -0.59
C MET A 769 -12.52 -4.14 -1.17
N GLN A 770 -11.95 -2.93 -1.20
CA GLN A 770 -12.55 -1.77 -1.86
C GLN A 770 -12.37 -1.75 -3.40
N GLY A 771 -11.81 -2.81 -3.99
CA GLY A 771 -11.70 -2.96 -5.44
C GLY A 771 -10.56 -2.22 -6.13
N ILE A 772 -9.52 -1.78 -5.41
CA ILE A 772 -8.29 -1.29 -6.08
C ILE A 772 -7.67 -2.46 -6.86
N LEU A 773 -7.42 -2.24 -8.15
CA LEU A 773 -6.90 -3.24 -9.07
C LEU A 773 -5.50 -3.75 -8.67
N ASP A 774 -4.61 -2.83 -8.30
CA ASP A 774 -3.30 -3.16 -7.71
C ASP A 774 -3.25 -2.72 -6.24
N PRO A 775 -3.59 -3.60 -5.29
CA PRO A 775 -3.68 -3.24 -3.87
C PRO A 775 -2.31 -3.17 -3.19
N ARG A 776 -1.21 -3.50 -3.90
CA ARG A 776 0.14 -3.56 -3.32
C ARG A 776 0.60 -2.18 -2.84
N PRO A 777 1.48 -2.13 -1.83
CA PRO A 777 2.05 -0.87 -1.40
C PRO A 777 3.06 -0.33 -2.41
N THR A 778 3.20 1.00 -2.44
CA THR A 778 4.26 1.66 -3.23
C THR A 778 5.61 1.38 -2.56
N ILE A 779 6.53 0.81 -3.34
CA ILE A 779 7.92 0.60 -2.94
C ILE A 779 8.80 1.53 -3.76
N ILE A 780 9.66 2.28 -3.09
CA ILE A 780 10.63 3.16 -3.73
C ILE A 780 12.05 2.74 -3.38
N LYS A 781 13.00 3.07 -4.24
CA LYS A 781 14.43 2.93 -3.98
C LYS A 781 14.92 4.13 -3.18
N ALA A 782 15.66 3.88 -2.09
CA ALA A 782 16.24 4.92 -1.25
C ALA A 782 17.68 4.57 -0.85
N ARG A 783 18.49 5.57 -0.52
CA ARG A 783 19.85 5.40 0.01
C ARG A 783 19.84 5.31 1.52
N LEU A 784 20.54 4.33 2.10
CA LEU A 784 20.68 4.25 3.56
C LEU A 784 21.46 5.44 4.13
N SER A 785 20.95 6.06 5.19
CA SER A 785 21.66 7.15 5.89
C SER A 785 22.81 6.69 6.78
N CYS A 786 22.78 5.42 7.19
CA CYS A 786 23.73 4.80 8.12
C CYS A 786 23.83 3.30 7.83
N ASP A 787 24.91 2.68 8.30
CA ASP A 787 25.09 1.24 8.21
C ASP A 787 24.03 0.51 9.05
N VAL A 788 23.56 -0.65 8.56
CA VAL A 788 22.53 -1.46 9.21
C VAL A 788 22.93 -2.92 9.20
N LYS A 789 22.97 -3.55 10.38
CA LYS A 789 23.21 -4.99 10.50
C LYS A 789 21.97 -5.78 10.14
N LEU A 790 22.14 -6.83 9.35
CA LEU A 790 21.04 -7.69 8.90
C LEU A 790 20.69 -8.77 9.93
N ASP A 791 19.41 -9.11 10.02
CA ASP A 791 18.87 -10.20 10.85
C ASP A 791 18.77 -11.49 10.03
N PRO A 792 18.76 -12.69 10.62
CA PRO A 792 18.41 -13.92 9.90
C PRO A 792 17.09 -13.82 9.12
N ARG A 793 16.16 -12.99 9.57
CA ARG A 793 14.87 -12.74 8.92
C ARG A 793 14.91 -11.44 8.14
N PRO A 794 14.08 -11.28 7.09
CA PRO A 794 13.83 -9.97 6.51
C PRO A 794 13.33 -9.01 7.59
N GLU A 795 13.90 -7.81 7.64
CA GLU A 795 13.63 -6.80 8.66
C GLU A 795 12.92 -5.58 8.06
N TYR A 796 11.78 -5.24 8.65
CA TYR A 796 10.95 -4.08 8.32
C TYR A 796 11.27 -2.95 9.28
N HIS A 797 12.18 -2.09 8.85
CA HIS A 797 12.82 -1.09 9.70
C HIS A 797 12.21 0.29 9.44
N ARG A 798 11.76 0.97 10.50
CA ARG A 798 11.09 2.28 10.37
C ARG A 798 12.08 3.36 9.97
N CYS A 799 11.77 4.09 8.91
CA CYS A 799 12.61 5.17 8.42
C CYS A 799 11.82 6.45 8.12
N ILE A 800 12.58 7.53 8.01
CA ILE A 800 12.15 8.81 7.45
C ILE A 800 12.80 8.94 6.08
N LEU A 801 11.99 9.08 5.05
CA LEU A 801 12.39 9.38 3.69
C LEU A 801 12.50 10.90 3.53
N THR A 802 13.66 11.36 3.06
CA THR A 802 13.93 12.77 2.80
C THR A 802 14.59 12.91 1.43
N TRP A 803 14.05 13.79 0.58
CA TRP A 803 14.69 14.17 -0.68
C TRP A 803 15.65 15.32 -0.43
N HIS A 804 16.90 15.13 -0.85
CA HIS A 804 17.88 16.21 -0.87
C HIS A 804 17.83 16.93 -2.22
N HIS A 805 18.06 18.24 -2.19
CA HIS A 805 18.05 19.06 -3.40
C HIS A 805 19.07 18.53 -4.43
N GLN A 806 18.65 18.38 -5.68
CA GLN A 806 19.46 17.85 -6.81
C GLN A 806 19.90 16.38 -6.70
N GLU A 807 19.41 15.60 -5.74
CA GLU A 807 19.65 14.15 -5.70
C GLU A 807 18.46 13.35 -6.26
N PRO A 808 18.70 12.30 -7.08
CA PRO A 808 17.63 11.52 -7.70
C PRO A 808 16.96 10.54 -6.72
N LEU A 809 17.68 10.09 -5.69
CA LEU A 809 17.17 9.13 -4.71
C LEU A 809 16.98 9.79 -3.34
N PRO A 810 15.88 9.50 -2.63
CA PRO A 810 15.74 9.92 -1.25
C PRO A 810 16.75 9.20 -0.35
N TRP A 811 17.05 9.83 0.78
CA TRP A 811 17.76 9.20 1.88
C TRP A 811 16.75 8.61 2.86
N ALA A 812 16.94 7.36 3.24
CA ALA A 812 16.17 6.66 4.25
C ALA A 812 16.93 6.71 5.58
N GLN A 813 16.45 7.53 6.50
CA GLN A 813 17.00 7.67 7.84
C GLN A 813 16.30 6.77 8.84
N SER A 814 17.06 5.88 9.49
CA SER A 814 16.58 5.08 10.60
C SER A 814 16.00 5.97 11.72
N THR A 815 14.86 5.58 12.26
CA THR A 815 14.24 6.21 13.45
C THR A 815 14.93 5.85 14.77
N GLY A 816 16.12 5.23 14.69
CA GLY A 816 16.93 4.81 15.83
C GLY A 816 16.61 3.38 16.27
N ASN A 817 16.48 3.16 17.58
CA ASN A 817 16.31 1.83 18.17
C ASN A 817 15.01 1.15 17.67
N GLN A 818 15.17 0.00 17.01
CA GLN A 818 14.10 -0.77 16.36
C GLN A 818 13.41 -1.82 17.24
N MET A 819 13.65 -1.83 18.55
CA MET A 819 12.98 -2.76 19.45
C MET A 819 11.45 -2.76 19.23
N SER A 820 10.85 -3.95 19.16
CA SER A 820 9.44 -4.13 18.80
C SER A 820 8.45 -3.55 19.82
N SER A 821 8.89 -3.29 21.04
CA SER A 821 8.09 -2.64 22.09
C SER A 821 8.16 -1.12 22.05
N ARG A 822 9.12 -0.53 21.32
CA ARG A 822 9.41 0.90 21.35
C ARG A 822 8.59 1.64 20.29
N LEU A 823 7.35 1.99 20.62
CA LEU A 823 6.45 2.72 19.71
C LEU A 823 6.99 4.08 19.24
N MET A 824 7.85 4.74 20.05
CA MET A 824 8.46 6.05 19.72
C MET A 824 9.16 6.10 18.35
N SER A 825 9.67 4.99 17.84
CA SER A 825 10.31 4.94 16.51
C SER A 825 9.31 5.01 15.34
N MET A 826 7.99 4.97 15.61
CA MET A 826 6.96 5.19 14.59
C MET A 826 6.58 6.68 14.43
N ARG A 827 6.90 7.54 15.41
CA ARG A 827 6.37 8.94 15.49
C ARG A 827 6.58 9.77 14.23
N SER A 828 7.69 9.57 13.54
CA SER A 828 8.06 10.35 12.34
C SER A 828 8.30 9.44 11.13
N ALA A 829 7.96 8.16 11.24
CA ALA A 829 8.20 7.20 10.18
C ALA A 829 7.19 7.42 9.04
N ASN A 830 7.69 7.65 7.82
CA ASN A 830 6.89 7.70 6.60
C ASN A 830 7.22 6.53 5.65
N GLY A 831 8.20 5.69 6.03
CA GLY A 831 8.58 4.49 5.29
C GLY A 831 9.00 3.32 6.19
N LEU A 832 8.93 2.11 5.62
CA LEU A 832 9.51 0.89 6.15
C LEU A 832 10.58 0.39 5.18
N LEU A 833 11.84 0.48 5.58
CA LEU A 833 12.95 -0.20 4.93
C LEU A 833 12.68 -1.70 4.89
N MET A 834 12.83 -2.30 3.71
CA MET A 834 12.67 -3.72 3.46
C MET A 834 14.06 -4.36 3.37
N LEU A 835 14.64 -4.66 4.53
CA LEU A 835 15.99 -5.20 4.61
C LEU A 835 15.98 -6.70 4.31
N PRO A 836 16.87 -7.20 3.43
CA PRO A 836 16.96 -8.62 3.14
C PRO A 836 17.40 -9.41 4.38
N PRO A 837 17.11 -10.72 4.43
CA PRO A 837 17.70 -11.58 5.44
C PRO A 837 19.22 -11.61 5.28
N LYS A 838 19.95 -11.70 6.38
CA LYS A 838 21.41 -11.87 6.37
C LYS A 838 21.77 -13.16 5.64
N THR A 839 22.84 -13.11 4.86
CA THR A 839 23.51 -14.28 4.31
C THR A 839 24.93 -14.33 4.86
N GLU A 840 25.69 -15.39 4.56
CA GLU A 840 27.10 -15.44 4.96
C GLU A 840 27.93 -14.33 4.30
N GLN A 841 27.52 -13.90 3.11
CA GLN A 841 28.19 -12.86 2.32
C GLN A 841 27.70 -11.46 2.70
N TYR A 842 26.40 -11.30 2.96
CA TYR A 842 25.78 -10.02 3.28
C TYR A 842 25.27 -10.04 4.73
N VAL A 843 26.11 -9.52 5.63
CA VAL A 843 25.83 -9.46 7.08
C VAL A 843 25.39 -8.06 7.52
N GLU A 844 25.80 -7.04 6.79
CA GLU A 844 25.42 -5.65 7.00
C GLU A 844 25.29 -4.93 5.65
N LEU A 845 24.49 -3.87 5.65
CA LEU A 845 24.39 -2.92 4.55
C LEU A 845 25.03 -1.60 4.95
N HIS A 846 25.69 -0.94 4.00
CA HIS A 846 26.45 0.26 4.26
C HIS A 846 25.68 1.53 3.89
N LYS A 847 26.04 2.64 4.53
CA LYS A 847 25.54 3.97 4.19
C LYS A 847 25.73 4.26 2.69
N GLY A 848 24.68 4.76 2.07
CA GLY A 848 24.65 5.11 0.65
C GLY A 848 24.20 3.98 -0.27
N GLU A 849 24.16 2.73 0.22
CA GLU A 849 23.59 1.61 -0.54
C GLU A 849 22.10 1.81 -0.78
N VAL A 850 21.64 1.30 -1.93
CA VAL A 850 20.26 1.44 -2.38
C VAL A 850 19.44 0.26 -1.88
N VAL A 851 18.36 0.58 -1.19
CA VAL A 851 17.44 -0.38 -0.56
C VAL A 851 16.00 -0.06 -0.91
N ASP A 852 15.14 -1.07 -0.79
CA ASP A 852 13.70 -0.92 -0.95
C ASP A 852 13.06 -0.31 0.30
N VAL A 853 12.17 0.64 0.10
CA VAL A 853 11.37 1.27 1.16
C VAL A 853 9.91 1.25 0.77
N MET A 854 9.10 0.58 1.58
CA MET A 854 7.64 0.64 1.51
C MET A 854 7.16 1.97 2.09
N VAL A 855 6.39 2.74 1.32
CA VAL A 855 5.79 3.99 1.78
C VAL A 855 4.58 3.68 2.66
N ILE A 856 4.55 4.25 3.87
CA ILE A 856 3.46 4.03 4.86
C ILE A 856 2.79 5.33 5.32
N GLY A 857 3.32 6.49 4.92
CA GLY A 857 2.73 7.79 5.22
C GLY A 857 2.81 8.73 4.03
N ARG A 858 2.10 9.86 4.11
CA ARG A 858 2.23 10.93 3.11
C ARG A 858 3.65 11.50 3.16
N LEU A 859 4.33 11.51 2.01
CA LEU A 859 5.72 11.94 1.84
C LEU A 859 5.86 13.46 1.76
#